data_AF-A0A962MEE8-F1
#
_entry.id   AF-A0A962MEE8-F1
#
_cell.length_a   1.000
_cell.length_b   1.000
_cell.length_c   1.000
_cell.angle_alpha   90.00
_cell.angle_beta   90.00
_cell.angle_gamma   90.00
#
_symmetry.space_group_name_H-M   'P 1'
#
loop_
_entity.id
_entity.type
_entity.pdbx_description
1 polymer ?
#
loop_
_entity_poly.entity_id
_entity_poly.type
_entity_poly.pdbx_seq_one_letter_code
_entity_poly.pdbx_strand_id
1 'polypeptide(L)'
;MHNYSISTHSTPNLIPNRKGQYRQHCTDTDPERRKDKCVSIDADRRVWKCHRCDVGGSLDHQLHQLSETERQQRQNQQAKAEARQAAERQKAIARLRQQWDKFSETGSSDYLTRKGFGHIDGLRYGRDMYGQFAVMSLYGPAGDFRGFQRFYDDGSKRLAAGTDKKGAYFLIPGSKPDIVVCEGLTTGASVALATNYTVAIAVDCGNVGPTIASLKAVNSKQRIIIGADNDQWKPRNAGLIHAYDAARLHGVDVAVPDFAGLDTSGKPTDFDDVRQLAGLAEVARQIEQAAPPPEQPQEIKPGVLLKDIAEPENPEGLTPEAATAQLSAVISDFLDTPHRNGQPRKLLIRGAAGLGKTSQVRKALLERGISAEIYTPSHKLANEQLQTFQADNIHTPSASWQGRQQTNQHGKPLCQRADAVQSLESVGVYRVSRLLCGIKPDGRPHDPDNVCPYARQCLMTGYLSKVREYSHAAIKITQHALLAQPREQGQQPADIAVIDENPLSSLINHAAWDTTAILQHGGILSAAAAALIQHKECWFSEFRKTHPQALAEVKRWLADYAPDYPDIEPGMPDNMIQAKAQAFAERKRPRSVWRFAKLLAEALASDTECYNGLWFDGGKIRAAWMAHPDRLADMPVLILDGTAEADLLRRIWPELEAVEISVKRNARVVQVWDTACSHKKLDGNPHKLRERIQHFAESLPGRGAVIGPKSFIEQFNCNNAEVAHFGNLRGVDALKHAEWGVIVGRNQPPPHAAEAVARALAPHDFLALGGGYQ
;
A
#
# COMPACT_ATOMS: atom_id res chain seq x y z
N MET A 1 20.22 -35.58 -20.96
CA MET A 1 20.71 -35.07 -19.65
C MET A 1 19.66 -35.41 -18.61
N HIS A 2 19.96 -36.27 -17.66
CA HIS A 2 18.99 -36.70 -16.63
C HIS A 2 18.81 -35.59 -15.58
N ASN A 3 17.56 -35.19 -15.34
CA ASN A 3 17.20 -34.13 -14.38
C ASN A 3 17.29 -34.67 -12.94
N TYR A 4 18.27 -34.21 -12.16
CA TYR A 4 18.38 -34.50 -10.73
C TYR A 4 17.52 -33.52 -9.92
N SER A 5 16.53 -34.01 -9.17
CA SER A 5 15.83 -33.21 -8.15
C SER A 5 16.25 -33.64 -6.74
N ILE A 6 16.95 -32.76 -6.02
CA ILE A 6 17.10 -32.89 -4.57
C ILE A 6 15.86 -32.23 -3.96
N SER A 7 15.07 -32.98 -3.18
CA SER A 7 13.95 -32.43 -2.41
C SER A 7 14.47 -31.39 -1.41
N THR A 8 14.29 -30.11 -1.69
CA THR A 8 14.51 -29.02 -0.71
C THR A 8 13.26 -28.75 0.13
N HIS A 9 12.16 -29.48 -0.10
CA HIS A 9 10.89 -29.30 0.60
C HIS A 9 10.62 -30.32 1.71
N SER A 10 11.64 -31.01 2.18
CA SER A 10 11.56 -31.79 3.41
C SER A 10 12.93 -31.82 4.10
N THR A 11 13.14 -30.90 5.05
CA THR A 11 14.18 -31.07 6.08
C THR A 11 13.54 -31.57 7.37
N PRO A 12 13.28 -32.87 7.53
CA PRO A 12 13.21 -33.47 8.85
C PRO A 12 14.64 -33.81 9.31
N ASN A 13 15.10 -33.17 10.38
CA ASN A 13 16.18 -33.62 11.27
C ASN A 13 17.30 -34.49 10.64
N LEU A 14 18.24 -33.89 9.90
CA LEU A 14 19.48 -34.57 9.49
C LEU A 14 20.65 -34.08 10.35
N ILE A 15 21.19 -34.98 11.16
CA ILE A 15 22.42 -34.76 11.94
C ILE A 15 23.63 -34.93 10.99
N PRO A 16 24.54 -33.96 10.88
CA PRO A 16 25.75 -34.08 10.06
C PRO A 16 26.66 -35.18 10.61
N ASN A 17 27.40 -35.85 9.72
CA ASN A 17 28.38 -36.85 10.15
C ASN A 17 29.59 -36.19 10.85
N ARG A 18 30.53 -36.99 11.39
CA ARG A 18 31.74 -36.48 12.08
C ARG A 18 32.63 -35.53 11.24
N LYS A 19 32.40 -35.41 9.93
CA LYS A 19 33.10 -34.50 9.01
C LYS A 19 32.22 -33.31 8.55
N GLY A 20 31.07 -33.06 9.18
CA GLY A 20 30.17 -31.95 8.84
C GLY A 20 29.28 -32.18 7.62
N GLN A 21 29.29 -33.38 7.02
CA GLN A 21 28.58 -33.64 5.76
C GLN A 21 27.20 -34.25 5.99
N TYR A 22 26.22 -33.83 5.16
CA TYR A 22 24.87 -34.38 5.15
C TYR A 22 24.78 -35.58 4.20
N ARG A 23 24.02 -36.61 4.60
CA ARG A 23 23.86 -37.85 3.82
C ARG A 23 22.42 -38.01 3.34
N GLN A 24 22.22 -38.26 2.05
CA GLN A 24 20.90 -38.46 1.44
C GLN A 24 20.88 -39.70 0.54
N HIS A 25 19.68 -40.16 0.17
CA HIS A 25 19.51 -41.26 -0.79
C HIS A 25 19.68 -40.76 -2.22
N CYS A 26 20.29 -41.56 -3.08
CA CYS A 26 20.36 -41.28 -4.51
C CYS A 26 19.03 -41.64 -5.18
N THR A 27 18.50 -40.75 -6.01
CA THR A 27 17.24 -40.97 -6.74
C THR A 27 17.39 -41.91 -7.94
N ASP A 28 18.61 -42.05 -8.47
CA ASP A 28 18.96 -42.81 -9.68
C ASP A 28 19.51 -44.22 -9.41
N THR A 29 19.69 -44.64 -8.14
CA THR A 29 20.05 -46.03 -7.85
C THR A 29 18.81 -46.93 -7.93
N ASP A 30 18.97 -48.10 -8.56
CA ASP A 30 18.00 -49.19 -8.64
C ASP A 30 17.10 -49.30 -7.38
N PRO A 31 15.76 -49.32 -7.52
CA PRO A 31 14.81 -49.35 -6.41
C PRO A 31 15.10 -50.42 -5.35
N GLU A 32 15.63 -51.59 -5.73
CA GLU A 32 15.93 -52.67 -4.78
C GLU A 32 17.12 -52.36 -3.85
N ARG A 33 17.93 -51.35 -4.18
CA ARG A 33 19.16 -50.99 -3.46
C ARG A 33 19.06 -49.67 -2.66
N ARG A 34 17.85 -49.11 -2.49
CA ARG A 34 17.57 -47.79 -1.87
C ARG A 34 17.81 -47.68 -0.35
N LYS A 35 18.31 -48.71 0.33
CA LYS A 35 18.39 -48.73 1.81
C LYS A 35 19.50 -47.86 2.42
N ASP A 36 20.51 -47.43 1.64
CA ASP A 36 21.65 -46.64 2.16
C ASP A 36 21.68 -45.18 1.67
N LYS A 37 22.01 -44.25 2.57
CA LYS A 37 22.25 -42.83 2.25
C LYS A 37 23.61 -42.65 1.57
N CYS A 38 23.66 -42.83 0.25
CA CYS A 38 24.90 -42.88 -0.53
C CYS A 38 25.35 -41.53 -1.13
N VAL A 39 24.55 -40.46 -1.02
CA VAL A 39 24.92 -39.10 -1.43
C VAL A 39 25.53 -38.37 -0.24
N SER A 40 26.71 -37.77 -0.42
CA SER A 40 27.27 -36.80 0.52
C SER A 40 27.06 -35.38 -0.01
N ILE A 41 26.72 -34.47 0.89
CA ILE A 41 26.58 -33.04 0.61
C ILE A 41 27.53 -32.32 1.57
N ASP A 42 28.43 -31.55 0.99
CA ASP A 42 29.37 -30.68 1.69
C ASP A 42 28.85 -29.25 1.55
N ALA A 43 28.21 -28.75 2.62
CA ALA A 43 27.53 -27.45 2.61
C ALA A 43 28.53 -26.29 2.54
N ASP A 44 29.70 -26.44 3.17
CA ASP A 44 30.77 -25.42 3.19
C ASP A 44 31.42 -25.28 1.83
N ARG A 45 31.67 -26.42 1.15
CA ARG A 45 32.26 -26.43 -0.19
C ARG A 45 31.23 -26.33 -1.31
N ARG A 46 29.94 -26.27 -0.98
CA ARG A 46 28.80 -26.19 -1.91
C ARG A 46 28.86 -27.23 -3.03
N VAL A 47 29.23 -28.47 -2.68
CA VAL A 47 29.29 -29.60 -3.62
C VAL A 47 28.54 -30.81 -3.06
N TRP A 48 28.06 -31.65 -3.96
CA TRP A 48 27.51 -32.96 -3.60
C TRP A 48 28.13 -34.06 -4.45
N LYS A 49 28.21 -35.26 -3.90
CA LYS A 49 28.69 -36.45 -4.61
C LYS A 49 27.96 -37.70 -4.16
N CYS A 50 27.45 -38.48 -5.11
CA CYS A 50 27.01 -39.84 -4.86
C CYS A 50 28.21 -40.79 -4.87
N HIS A 51 28.45 -41.50 -3.78
CA HIS A 51 29.54 -42.46 -3.70
C HIS A 51 29.23 -43.81 -4.35
N ARG A 52 28.04 -43.95 -4.98
CA ARG A 52 27.59 -45.21 -5.57
C ARG A 52 27.49 -45.14 -7.10
N CYS A 53 26.94 -44.05 -7.66
CA CYS A 53 26.97 -43.81 -9.12
C CYS A 53 28.11 -42.88 -9.55
N ASP A 54 28.94 -42.42 -8.62
CA ASP A 54 30.07 -41.49 -8.80
C ASP A 54 29.73 -40.11 -9.39
N VAL A 55 28.45 -39.83 -9.62
CA VAL A 55 27.94 -38.53 -10.05
C VAL A 55 28.07 -37.50 -8.92
N GLY A 56 28.55 -36.30 -9.24
CA GLY A 56 28.60 -35.17 -8.32
C GLY A 56 28.62 -33.83 -9.05
N GLY A 57 28.36 -32.75 -8.33
CA GLY A 57 28.27 -31.41 -8.90
C GLY A 57 28.24 -30.30 -7.86
N SER A 58 28.27 -29.05 -8.33
CA SER A 58 28.10 -27.86 -7.51
C SER A 58 26.62 -27.65 -7.17
N LEU A 59 26.33 -27.33 -5.90
CA LEU A 59 25.01 -26.93 -5.42
C LEU A 59 24.53 -25.62 -6.09
N ASP A 60 25.45 -24.73 -6.48
CA ASP A 60 25.13 -23.45 -7.13
C ASP A 60 24.61 -23.62 -8.55
N HIS A 61 25.22 -24.51 -9.31
CA HIS A 61 24.83 -24.79 -10.70
C HIS A 61 23.41 -25.38 -10.77
N GLN A 62 23.04 -26.22 -9.80
CA GLN A 62 21.72 -26.87 -9.75
C GLN A 62 20.62 -25.89 -9.31
N LEU A 63 20.91 -24.99 -8.37
CA LEU A 63 20.00 -23.89 -7.98
C LEU A 63 19.78 -22.89 -9.13
N HIS A 64 20.83 -22.58 -9.90
CA HIS A 64 20.73 -21.72 -11.08
C HIS A 64 19.82 -22.34 -12.15
N GLN A 65 20.02 -23.62 -12.49
CA GLN A 65 19.17 -24.34 -13.46
C GLN A 65 17.71 -24.45 -13.04
N LEU A 66 17.44 -24.72 -11.75
CA LEU A 66 16.08 -24.72 -11.22
C LEU A 66 15.44 -23.33 -11.34
N SER A 67 16.17 -22.26 -11.02
CA SER A 67 15.68 -20.89 -11.15
C SER A 67 15.40 -20.46 -12.60
N GLU A 68 16.20 -20.93 -13.57
CA GLU A 68 15.99 -20.67 -15.00
C GLU A 68 14.75 -21.41 -15.52
N THR A 69 14.58 -22.67 -15.14
CA THR A 69 13.40 -23.45 -15.55
C THR A 69 12.11 -22.89 -14.95
N GLU A 70 12.12 -22.42 -13.70
CA GLU A 70 10.96 -21.74 -13.08
C GLU A 70 10.63 -20.41 -13.77
N ARG A 71 11.65 -19.61 -14.14
CA ARG A 71 11.46 -18.39 -14.93
C ARG A 71 10.86 -18.71 -16.31
N GLN A 72 11.37 -19.72 -17.00
CA GLN A 72 10.86 -20.14 -18.30
C GLN A 72 9.42 -20.67 -18.20
N GLN A 73 9.09 -21.41 -17.14
CA GLN A 73 7.73 -21.89 -16.89
C GLN A 73 6.74 -20.74 -16.65
N ARG A 74 7.13 -19.73 -15.85
CA ARG A 74 6.29 -18.53 -15.62
C ARG A 74 6.08 -17.74 -16.90
N GLN A 75 7.13 -17.53 -17.70
CA GLN A 75 7.02 -16.86 -19.00
C GLN A 75 6.11 -17.64 -19.96
N ASN A 76 6.25 -18.96 -20.03
CA ASN A 76 5.40 -19.80 -20.89
C ASN A 76 3.94 -19.83 -20.41
N GLN A 77 3.69 -19.82 -19.11
CA GLN A 77 2.34 -19.73 -18.54
C GLN A 77 1.70 -18.38 -18.84
N GLN A 78 2.45 -17.29 -18.68
CA GLN A 78 2.00 -15.95 -19.00
C GLN A 78 1.68 -15.80 -20.50
N ALA A 79 2.59 -16.23 -21.38
CA ALA A 79 2.37 -16.20 -22.82
C ALA A 79 1.14 -17.04 -23.25
N LYS A 80 0.91 -18.20 -22.63
CA LYS A 80 -0.29 -19.02 -22.88
C LYS A 80 -1.57 -18.32 -22.41
N ALA A 81 -1.55 -17.66 -21.25
CA ALA A 81 -2.69 -16.92 -20.74
C ALA A 81 -3.03 -15.73 -21.64
N GLU A 82 -2.02 -14.96 -22.06
CA GLU A 82 -2.16 -13.84 -23.00
C GLU A 82 -2.70 -14.30 -24.35
N ALA A 83 -2.18 -15.40 -24.91
CA ALA A 83 -2.66 -15.97 -26.16
C ALA A 83 -4.13 -16.42 -26.07
N ARG A 84 -4.53 -17.03 -24.94
CA ARG A 84 -5.92 -17.43 -24.69
C ARG A 84 -6.85 -16.22 -24.62
N GLN A 85 -6.47 -15.18 -23.88
CA GLN A 85 -7.25 -13.94 -23.79
C GLN A 85 -7.37 -13.24 -25.15
N ALA A 86 -6.30 -13.21 -25.95
CA ALA A 86 -6.31 -12.66 -27.30
C ALA A 86 -7.27 -13.43 -28.23
N ALA A 87 -7.26 -14.77 -28.17
CA ALA A 87 -8.17 -15.62 -28.96
C ALA A 87 -9.65 -15.44 -28.55
N GLU A 88 -9.92 -15.34 -27.25
CA GLU A 88 -11.28 -15.06 -26.73
C GLU A 88 -11.77 -13.68 -27.17
N ARG A 89 -10.91 -12.66 -27.12
CA ARG A 89 -11.20 -11.30 -27.61
C ARG A 89 -11.51 -11.30 -29.11
N GLN A 90 -10.69 -11.96 -29.93
CA GLN A 90 -10.95 -12.06 -31.38
C GLN A 90 -12.31 -12.70 -31.69
N LYS A 91 -12.69 -13.77 -30.97
CA LYS A 91 -14.00 -14.41 -31.12
C LYS A 91 -15.14 -13.47 -30.73
N ALA A 92 -14.98 -12.68 -29.67
CA ALA A 92 -15.98 -11.70 -29.25
C ALA A 92 -16.17 -10.60 -30.32
N ILE A 93 -15.07 -10.04 -30.84
CA ILE A 93 -15.10 -9.03 -31.90
C ILE A 93 -15.75 -9.57 -33.18
N ALA A 94 -15.46 -10.81 -33.59
CA ALA A 94 -16.09 -11.42 -34.75
C ALA A 94 -17.63 -11.53 -34.61
N ARG A 95 -18.13 -11.89 -33.41
CA ARG A 95 -19.57 -11.92 -33.12
C ARG A 95 -20.20 -10.53 -33.15
N LEU A 96 -19.51 -9.53 -32.60
CA LEU A 96 -19.97 -8.14 -32.65
C LEU A 96 -20.01 -7.63 -34.08
N ARG A 97 -19.04 -8.00 -34.93
CA ARG A 97 -19.04 -7.61 -36.34
C ARG A 97 -20.24 -8.17 -37.08
N GLN A 98 -20.59 -9.44 -36.86
CA GLN A 98 -21.82 -10.04 -37.43
C GLN A 98 -23.11 -9.34 -36.98
N GLN A 99 -23.13 -8.76 -35.78
CA GLN A 99 -24.27 -7.94 -35.32
C GLN A 99 -24.27 -6.57 -36.02
N TRP A 100 -23.11 -5.94 -36.09
CA TRP A 100 -22.92 -4.64 -36.76
C TRP A 100 -23.38 -4.66 -38.22
N ASP A 101 -23.06 -5.72 -38.94
CA ASP A 101 -23.40 -5.88 -40.36
C ASP A 101 -24.91 -6.03 -40.60
N LYS A 102 -25.72 -6.28 -39.56
CA LYS A 102 -27.18 -6.37 -39.63
C LYS A 102 -27.89 -5.06 -39.33
N PHE A 103 -27.20 -4.05 -38.79
CA PHE A 103 -27.80 -2.76 -38.50
C PHE A 103 -27.99 -1.97 -39.80
N SER A 104 -29.13 -1.28 -39.89
CA SER A 104 -29.51 -0.49 -41.06
C SER A 104 -28.73 0.83 -41.10
N GLU A 105 -28.30 1.26 -42.28
CA GLU A 105 -27.66 2.57 -42.46
C GLU A 105 -28.68 3.72 -42.44
N THR A 106 -29.97 3.42 -42.63
CA THR A 106 -31.07 4.37 -42.58
C THR A 106 -32.03 4.04 -41.43
N GLY A 107 -32.52 5.06 -40.74
CA GLY A 107 -33.52 4.91 -39.68
C GLY A 107 -33.77 6.23 -38.95
N SER A 108 -34.66 6.20 -37.97
CA SER A 108 -34.93 7.32 -37.05
C SER A 108 -34.59 6.91 -35.62
N SER A 109 -34.35 7.90 -34.76
CA SER A 109 -34.18 7.69 -33.32
C SER A 109 -34.77 8.87 -32.55
N ASP A 110 -35.69 8.57 -31.64
CA ASP A 110 -36.29 9.57 -30.75
C ASP A 110 -35.26 10.13 -29.77
N TYR A 111 -34.24 9.32 -29.42
CA TYR A 111 -33.09 9.81 -28.66
C TYR A 111 -32.38 10.96 -29.37
N LEU A 112 -32.04 10.79 -30.67
CA LEU A 112 -31.37 11.83 -31.45
C LEU A 112 -32.30 13.03 -31.65
N THR A 113 -33.57 12.81 -31.99
CA THR A 113 -34.57 13.87 -32.17
C THR A 113 -34.72 14.72 -30.91
N ARG A 114 -34.87 14.10 -29.73
CA ARG A 114 -34.94 14.82 -28.44
C ARG A 114 -33.65 15.57 -28.12
N LYS A 115 -32.51 15.03 -28.55
CA LYS A 115 -31.22 15.70 -28.48
C LYS A 115 -31.03 16.71 -29.62
N GLY A 116 -32.05 17.02 -30.43
CA GLY A 116 -31.98 18.05 -31.47
C GLY A 116 -31.07 17.67 -32.65
N PHE A 117 -30.89 16.39 -32.93
CA PHE A 117 -30.17 15.86 -34.09
C PHE A 117 -31.14 15.05 -34.97
N GLY A 118 -31.24 15.42 -36.24
CA GLY A 118 -31.99 14.60 -37.22
C GLY A 118 -31.18 13.39 -37.69
N HIS A 119 -29.89 13.58 -37.93
CA HIS A 119 -28.97 12.55 -38.40
C HIS A 119 -27.54 12.86 -37.92
N ILE A 120 -26.74 11.81 -37.72
CA ILE A 120 -25.29 11.90 -37.50
C ILE A 120 -24.65 10.85 -38.42
N ASP A 121 -23.77 11.31 -39.31
CA ASP A 121 -23.11 10.45 -40.30
C ASP A 121 -22.34 9.31 -39.62
N GLY A 122 -22.42 8.11 -40.21
CA GLY A 122 -21.73 6.92 -39.70
C GLY A 122 -22.46 6.16 -38.59
N LEU A 123 -23.59 6.67 -38.09
CA LEU A 123 -24.49 5.88 -37.25
C LEU A 123 -25.30 4.88 -38.08
N ARG A 124 -25.61 3.75 -37.45
CA ARG A 124 -26.60 2.78 -37.94
C ARG A 124 -27.79 2.71 -36.99
N TYR A 125 -28.82 1.97 -37.38
CA TYR A 125 -30.09 1.87 -36.68
C TYR A 125 -30.52 0.42 -36.55
N GLY A 126 -31.21 0.11 -35.45
CA GLY A 126 -31.69 -1.24 -35.21
C GLY A 126 -32.76 -1.30 -34.12
N ARG A 127 -33.24 -2.51 -33.89
CA ARG A 127 -34.19 -2.82 -32.83
C ARG A 127 -33.81 -4.13 -32.16
N ASP A 128 -33.89 -4.17 -30.84
CA ASP A 128 -33.78 -5.40 -30.06
C ASP A 128 -34.84 -5.43 -28.93
N MET A 129 -34.67 -6.36 -27.98
CA MET A 129 -35.59 -6.52 -26.85
C MET A 129 -35.71 -5.27 -25.94
N TYR A 130 -34.74 -4.35 -25.98
CA TYR A 130 -34.74 -3.11 -25.21
C TYR A 130 -35.31 -1.92 -25.99
N GLY A 131 -35.71 -2.12 -27.26
CA GLY A 131 -36.36 -1.09 -28.07
C GLY A 131 -35.59 -0.73 -29.34
N GLN A 132 -35.99 0.38 -29.95
CA GLN A 132 -35.29 0.98 -31.09
C GLN A 132 -34.07 1.76 -30.60
N PHE A 133 -33.01 1.77 -31.42
CA PHE A 133 -31.77 2.45 -31.09
C PHE A 133 -31.04 2.97 -32.32
N ALA A 134 -30.28 4.05 -32.12
CA ALA A 134 -29.13 4.40 -32.96
C ALA A 134 -27.88 3.70 -32.41
N VAL A 135 -26.89 3.41 -33.25
CA VAL A 135 -25.68 2.68 -32.86
C VAL A 135 -24.44 3.23 -33.53
N MET A 136 -23.40 3.46 -32.75
CA MET A 136 -22.08 3.91 -33.22
C MET A 136 -21.05 2.78 -33.11
N SER A 137 -20.26 2.59 -34.16
CA SER A 137 -19.14 1.64 -34.17
C SER A 137 -17.90 2.23 -33.52
N LEU A 138 -17.07 1.38 -32.94
CA LEU A 138 -15.78 1.75 -32.37
C LEU A 138 -14.66 1.10 -33.15
N TYR A 139 -13.63 1.88 -33.46
CA TYR A 139 -12.45 1.43 -34.20
C TYR A 139 -11.18 1.74 -33.43
N GLY A 140 -10.16 0.89 -33.59
CA GLY A 140 -8.81 1.15 -33.12
C GLY A 140 -8.03 2.03 -34.10
N PRO A 141 -6.81 2.46 -33.73
CA PRO A 141 -5.97 3.32 -34.57
C PRO A 141 -5.55 2.69 -35.90
N ALA A 142 -5.61 1.36 -36.02
CA ALA A 142 -5.33 0.64 -37.27
C ALA A 142 -6.57 0.51 -38.18
N GLY A 143 -7.69 1.17 -37.84
CA GLY A 143 -8.95 1.06 -38.56
C GLY A 143 -9.68 -0.27 -38.31
N ASP A 144 -9.27 -1.02 -37.29
CA ASP A 144 -9.85 -2.31 -36.96
C ASP A 144 -11.06 -2.17 -36.03
N PHE A 145 -12.13 -2.89 -36.33
CA PHE A 145 -13.40 -2.82 -35.59
C PHE A 145 -13.25 -3.43 -34.19
N ARG A 146 -13.66 -2.67 -33.17
CA ARG A 146 -13.52 -3.02 -31.74
C ARG A 146 -14.84 -3.22 -31.01
N GLY A 147 -15.97 -2.91 -31.64
CA GLY A 147 -17.31 -3.09 -31.07
C GLY A 147 -18.23 -1.92 -31.41
N PHE A 148 -19.29 -1.72 -30.62
CA PHE A 148 -20.25 -0.62 -30.81
C PHE A 148 -20.99 -0.25 -29.52
N GLN A 149 -21.55 0.95 -29.48
CA GLN A 149 -22.44 1.44 -28.42
C GLN A 149 -23.81 1.81 -28.99
N ARG A 150 -24.87 1.37 -28.31
CA ARG A 150 -26.26 1.64 -28.67
C ARG A 150 -26.84 2.76 -27.81
N PHE A 151 -27.68 3.59 -28.43
CA PHE A 151 -28.40 4.71 -27.84
C PHE A 151 -29.90 4.47 -28.06
N TYR A 152 -30.60 4.10 -27.00
CA TYR A 152 -32.02 3.74 -27.06
C TYR A 152 -32.91 4.97 -26.91
N ASP A 153 -34.12 4.88 -27.45
CA ASP A 153 -35.11 5.97 -27.42
C ASP A 153 -35.57 6.33 -26.00
N ASP A 154 -35.38 5.46 -25.02
CA ASP A 154 -35.60 5.74 -23.59
C ASP A 154 -34.47 6.60 -22.95
N GLY A 155 -33.39 6.86 -23.69
CA GLY A 155 -32.21 7.59 -23.22
C GLY A 155 -31.08 6.71 -22.70
N SER A 156 -31.29 5.41 -22.55
CA SER A 156 -30.25 4.49 -22.08
C SER A 156 -29.16 4.26 -23.13
N LYS A 157 -27.91 4.21 -22.68
CA LYS A 157 -26.72 3.98 -23.51
C LYS A 157 -26.09 2.65 -23.12
N ARG A 158 -25.86 1.74 -24.07
CA ARG A 158 -25.33 0.40 -23.79
C ARG A 158 -24.17 0.03 -24.70
N LEU A 159 -22.99 -0.15 -24.10
CA LEU A 159 -21.82 -0.70 -24.77
C LEU A 159 -22.00 -2.21 -24.97
N ALA A 160 -21.73 -2.71 -26.18
CA ALA A 160 -21.91 -4.14 -26.46
C ALA A 160 -20.92 -4.99 -25.66
N ALA A 161 -21.39 -6.05 -25.02
CA ALA A 161 -20.53 -6.96 -24.26
C ALA A 161 -19.49 -7.62 -25.17
N GLY A 162 -18.22 -7.60 -24.75
CA GLY A 162 -17.09 -8.05 -25.57
C GLY A 162 -16.44 -6.96 -26.42
N THR A 163 -16.91 -5.71 -26.34
CA THR A 163 -16.26 -4.55 -26.96
C THR A 163 -14.88 -4.32 -26.35
N ASP A 164 -13.88 -4.16 -27.20
CA ASP A 164 -12.53 -3.77 -26.79
C ASP A 164 -12.40 -2.24 -26.77
N LYS A 165 -12.93 -1.64 -25.71
CA LYS A 165 -13.11 -0.19 -25.58
C LYS A 165 -11.79 0.61 -25.55
N LYS A 166 -10.74 0.06 -24.93
CA LYS A 166 -9.54 0.84 -24.57
C LYS A 166 -8.85 1.42 -25.79
N GLY A 167 -8.85 2.75 -25.90
CA GLY A 167 -8.28 3.49 -27.02
C GLY A 167 -9.05 3.37 -28.33
N ALA A 168 -10.24 2.76 -28.31
CA ALA A 168 -11.16 2.70 -29.44
C ALA A 168 -12.10 3.92 -29.42
N TYR A 169 -12.48 4.39 -30.60
CA TYR A 169 -13.29 5.60 -30.75
C TYR A 169 -14.23 5.50 -31.96
N PHE A 170 -15.29 6.29 -31.94
CA PHE A 170 -16.11 6.59 -33.12
C PHE A 170 -15.63 7.91 -33.72
N LEU A 171 -15.53 8.02 -35.04
CA LEU A 171 -15.00 9.21 -35.71
C LEU A 171 -16.11 9.89 -36.51
N ILE A 172 -16.35 11.17 -36.22
CA ILE A 172 -17.14 12.07 -37.06
C ILE A 172 -16.15 12.86 -37.91
N PRO A 173 -16.09 12.66 -39.24
CA PRO A 173 -15.12 13.35 -40.08
C PRO A 173 -15.45 14.84 -40.21
N GLY A 174 -14.42 15.67 -40.19
CA GLY A 174 -14.51 17.11 -40.48
C GLY A 174 -13.44 17.53 -41.48
N SER A 175 -13.55 18.74 -42.03
CA SER A 175 -12.63 19.21 -43.09
C SER A 175 -11.45 20.03 -42.56
N LYS A 176 -11.43 20.37 -41.27
CA LYS A 176 -10.35 21.14 -40.63
C LYS A 176 -9.24 20.22 -40.07
N PRO A 177 -8.00 20.71 -39.92
CA PRO A 177 -6.84 19.88 -39.56
C PRO A 177 -6.80 19.43 -38.09
N ASP A 178 -7.49 20.10 -37.18
CA ASP A 178 -7.48 19.77 -35.75
C ASP A 178 -8.50 18.66 -35.44
N ILE A 179 -8.21 17.86 -34.40
CA ILE A 179 -9.14 16.83 -33.88
C ILE A 179 -9.64 17.22 -32.50
N VAL A 180 -10.93 17.07 -32.25
CA VAL A 180 -11.51 17.15 -30.90
C VAL A 180 -11.83 15.75 -30.38
N VAL A 181 -11.45 15.44 -29.15
CA VAL A 181 -11.84 14.22 -28.45
C VAL A 181 -12.93 14.56 -27.44
N CYS A 182 -14.09 13.90 -27.54
CA CYS A 182 -15.23 14.09 -26.65
C CYS A 182 -15.58 12.77 -25.95
N GLU A 183 -16.16 12.85 -24.75
CA GLU A 183 -16.65 11.69 -24.02
C GLU A 183 -17.87 11.07 -24.72
N GLY A 184 -18.92 11.87 -24.91
CA GLY A 184 -20.22 11.43 -25.41
C GLY A 184 -20.50 11.74 -26.88
N LEU A 185 -21.40 10.95 -27.48
CA LEU A 185 -21.85 11.12 -28.87
C LEU A 185 -22.47 12.49 -29.15
N THR A 186 -23.39 12.97 -28.29
CA THR A 186 -24.13 14.23 -28.51
C THR A 186 -23.25 15.45 -28.29
N THR A 187 -22.36 15.40 -27.30
CA THR A 187 -21.29 16.39 -27.10
C THR A 187 -20.41 16.47 -28.35
N GLY A 188 -19.92 15.32 -28.83
CA GLY A 188 -19.07 15.26 -30.02
C GLY A 188 -19.77 15.73 -31.30
N ALA A 189 -21.04 15.37 -31.49
CA ALA A 189 -21.83 15.83 -32.63
C ALA A 189 -22.07 17.35 -32.60
N SER A 190 -22.34 17.93 -31.43
CA SER A 190 -22.47 19.39 -31.25
C SER A 190 -21.18 20.12 -31.65
N VAL A 191 -20.03 19.59 -31.20
CA VAL A 191 -18.72 20.15 -31.55
C VAL A 191 -18.42 20.00 -33.04
N ALA A 192 -18.72 18.85 -33.64
CA ALA A 192 -18.50 18.62 -35.06
C ALA A 192 -19.31 19.60 -35.92
N LEU A 193 -20.60 19.79 -35.61
CA LEU A 193 -21.48 20.73 -36.29
C LEU A 193 -21.02 22.19 -36.12
N ALA A 194 -20.53 22.54 -34.93
CA ALA A 194 -20.11 23.91 -34.62
C ALA A 194 -18.78 24.29 -35.29
N THR A 195 -17.83 23.36 -35.34
CA THR A 195 -16.43 23.67 -35.68
C THR A 195 -15.99 23.15 -37.04
N ASN A 196 -16.66 22.11 -37.56
CA ASN A 196 -16.22 21.32 -38.71
C ASN A 196 -14.81 20.67 -38.51
N TYR A 197 -14.40 20.49 -37.25
CA TYR A 197 -13.26 19.64 -36.89
C TYR A 197 -13.64 18.16 -37.00
N THR A 198 -12.63 17.32 -37.20
CA THR A 198 -12.82 15.88 -37.00
C THR A 198 -12.99 15.61 -35.51
N VAL A 199 -14.01 14.85 -35.12
CA VAL A 199 -14.31 14.56 -33.71
C VAL A 199 -14.22 13.07 -33.42
N ALA A 200 -13.42 12.69 -32.44
CA ALA A 200 -13.31 11.34 -31.93
C ALA A 200 -14.09 11.18 -30.61
N ILE A 201 -15.06 10.28 -30.58
CA ILE A 201 -15.90 10.00 -29.42
C ILE A 201 -15.33 8.81 -28.65
N ALA A 202 -14.94 9.06 -27.40
CA ALA A 202 -14.21 8.13 -26.54
C ALA A 202 -15.09 7.19 -25.71
N VAL A 203 -16.43 7.31 -25.76
CA VAL A 203 -17.42 6.51 -25.02
C VAL A 203 -17.60 6.92 -23.56
N ASP A 204 -16.51 7.08 -22.81
CA ASP A 204 -16.49 7.53 -21.41
C ASP A 204 -15.20 8.30 -21.07
N CYS A 205 -15.25 9.10 -20.00
CA CYS A 205 -14.12 9.89 -19.50
C CYS A 205 -12.83 9.07 -19.28
N GLY A 206 -12.96 7.83 -18.79
CA GLY A 206 -11.82 6.92 -18.56
C GLY A 206 -11.10 6.47 -19.83
N ASN A 207 -11.72 6.63 -21.00
CA ASN A 207 -11.17 6.23 -22.30
C ASN A 207 -10.66 7.42 -23.15
N VAL A 208 -10.82 8.66 -22.69
CA VAL A 208 -10.32 9.87 -23.36
C VAL A 208 -8.79 9.82 -23.53
N GLY A 209 -8.04 9.56 -22.46
CA GLY A 209 -6.58 9.42 -22.51
C GLY A 209 -6.10 8.33 -23.48
N PRO A 210 -6.56 7.07 -23.32
CA PRO A 210 -6.27 6.01 -24.28
C PRO A 210 -6.61 6.35 -25.74
N THR A 211 -7.70 7.07 -25.99
CA THR A 211 -8.11 7.52 -27.33
C THR A 211 -7.11 8.53 -27.90
N ILE A 212 -6.67 9.50 -27.11
CA ILE A 212 -5.62 10.46 -27.51
C ILE A 212 -4.31 9.72 -27.84
N ALA A 213 -3.94 8.72 -27.03
CA ALA A 213 -2.77 7.89 -27.31
C ALA A 213 -2.88 7.16 -28.66
N SER A 214 -4.05 6.57 -28.96
CA SER A 214 -4.33 5.95 -30.26
C SER A 214 -4.21 6.95 -31.42
N LEU A 215 -4.80 8.14 -31.29
CA LEU A 215 -4.76 9.17 -32.34
C LEU A 215 -3.33 9.68 -32.57
N LYS A 216 -2.55 9.91 -31.52
CA LYS A 216 -1.14 10.32 -31.62
C LYS A 216 -0.25 9.24 -32.24
N ALA A 217 -0.60 7.96 -32.10
CA ALA A 217 0.10 6.88 -32.77
C ALA A 217 -0.09 6.90 -34.30
N VAL A 218 -1.22 7.45 -34.78
CA VAL A 218 -1.50 7.64 -36.21
C VAL A 218 -0.84 8.91 -36.72
N ASN A 219 -1.04 10.05 -36.04
CA ASN A 219 -0.43 11.32 -36.38
C ASN A 219 -0.03 12.12 -35.13
N SER A 220 1.25 12.04 -34.78
CA SER A 220 1.79 12.68 -33.57
C SER A 220 1.87 14.21 -33.64
N LYS A 221 1.76 14.81 -34.84
CA LYS A 221 1.87 16.26 -35.06
C LYS A 221 0.52 16.97 -35.11
N GLN A 222 -0.59 16.24 -35.17
CA GLN A 222 -1.92 16.82 -35.22
C GLN A 222 -2.26 17.47 -33.88
N ARG A 223 -2.82 18.69 -33.92
CA ARG A 223 -3.35 19.32 -32.71
C ARG A 223 -4.60 18.57 -32.28
N ILE A 224 -4.64 18.22 -31.01
CA ILE A 224 -5.77 17.52 -30.38
C ILE A 224 -6.30 18.44 -29.29
N ILE A 225 -7.63 18.58 -29.23
CA ILE A 225 -8.36 19.31 -28.20
C ILE A 225 -9.26 18.31 -27.47
N ILE A 226 -9.40 18.41 -26.15
CA ILE A 226 -10.40 17.66 -25.40
C ILE A 226 -11.61 18.55 -25.19
N GLY A 227 -12.77 18.16 -25.73
CA GLY A 227 -14.05 18.76 -25.36
C GLY A 227 -14.60 18.04 -24.12
N ALA A 228 -14.36 18.62 -22.94
CA ALA A 228 -14.67 17.99 -21.67
C ALA A 228 -16.15 18.08 -21.29
N ASP A 229 -16.64 17.10 -20.53
CA ASP A 229 -17.88 17.23 -19.78
C ASP A 229 -17.57 17.90 -18.42
N ASN A 230 -18.31 18.94 -18.08
CA ASN A 230 -18.19 19.69 -16.83
C ASN A 230 -19.29 19.24 -15.86
N ASP A 231 -19.02 18.17 -15.11
CA ASP A 231 -19.89 17.57 -14.09
C ASP A 231 -20.06 18.48 -12.83
N GLN A 232 -20.23 19.79 -13.01
CA GLN A 232 -20.25 20.83 -11.97
C GLN A 232 -21.34 20.65 -10.90
N TRP A 233 -22.37 19.86 -11.20
CA TRP A 233 -23.49 19.58 -10.28
C TRP A 233 -23.32 18.29 -9.47
N LYS A 234 -22.24 17.53 -9.70
CA LYS A 234 -21.90 16.32 -8.95
C LYS A 234 -20.85 16.65 -7.88
N PRO A 235 -20.80 15.92 -6.75
CA PRO A 235 -19.76 16.09 -5.73
C PRO A 235 -18.33 15.90 -6.26
N ARG A 236 -18.17 15.16 -7.35
CA ARG A 236 -16.91 14.92 -8.05
C ARG A 236 -17.08 15.22 -9.54
N ASN A 237 -16.25 16.12 -10.07
CA ASN A 237 -16.26 16.46 -11.48
C ASN A 237 -15.38 15.48 -12.30
N ALA A 238 -15.87 14.25 -12.49
CA ALA A 238 -15.09 13.18 -13.09
C ALA A 238 -14.68 13.50 -14.55
N GLY A 239 -15.60 14.06 -15.35
CA GLY A 239 -15.33 14.49 -16.72
C GLY A 239 -14.15 15.47 -16.81
N LEU A 240 -14.15 16.52 -15.99
CA LEU A 240 -13.07 17.52 -15.99
C LEU A 240 -11.74 16.98 -15.44
N ILE A 241 -11.79 16.15 -14.38
CA ILE A 241 -10.58 15.52 -13.82
C ILE A 241 -9.88 14.66 -14.87
N HIS A 242 -10.62 13.76 -15.53
CA HIS A 242 -10.05 12.88 -16.55
C HIS A 242 -9.56 13.65 -17.78
N ALA A 243 -10.28 14.71 -18.19
CA ALA A 243 -9.85 15.58 -19.26
C ALA A 243 -8.52 16.27 -18.93
N TYR A 244 -8.36 16.85 -17.74
CA TYR A 244 -7.12 17.49 -17.33
C TYR A 244 -5.95 16.52 -17.18
N ASP A 245 -6.18 15.33 -16.60
CA ASP A 245 -5.12 14.32 -16.48
C ASP A 245 -4.65 13.84 -17.86
N ALA A 246 -5.58 13.59 -18.78
CA ALA A 246 -5.26 13.22 -20.16
C ALA A 246 -4.54 14.35 -20.90
N ALA A 247 -4.99 15.60 -20.71
CA ALA A 247 -4.38 16.78 -21.31
C ALA A 247 -2.94 16.99 -20.89
N ARG A 248 -2.65 16.81 -19.60
CA ARG A 248 -1.29 16.87 -19.04
C ARG A 248 -0.43 15.73 -19.56
N LEU A 249 -0.93 14.49 -19.50
CA LEU A 249 -0.21 13.29 -19.92
C LEU A 249 0.20 13.36 -21.40
N HIS A 250 -0.68 13.88 -22.26
CA HIS A 250 -0.46 13.91 -23.69
C HIS A 250 -0.03 15.27 -24.23
N GLY A 251 -0.02 16.34 -23.44
CA GLY A 251 0.30 17.70 -23.88
C GLY A 251 -0.69 18.18 -24.96
N VAL A 252 -1.98 18.20 -24.62
CA VAL A 252 -3.08 18.64 -25.50
C VAL A 252 -3.92 19.70 -24.81
N ASP A 253 -4.71 20.47 -25.58
CA ASP A 253 -5.56 21.55 -25.05
C ASP A 253 -6.90 21.00 -24.55
N VAL A 254 -7.57 21.74 -23.66
CA VAL A 254 -8.91 21.42 -23.13
C VAL A 254 -9.84 22.59 -23.35
N ALA A 255 -11.03 22.29 -23.87
CA ALA A 255 -12.18 23.18 -23.87
C ALA A 255 -13.16 22.68 -22.80
N VAL A 256 -13.53 23.57 -21.89
CA VAL A 256 -14.50 23.30 -20.83
C VAL A 256 -15.76 24.11 -21.14
N PRO A 257 -16.96 23.52 -21.12
CA PRO A 257 -18.18 24.26 -21.38
C PRO A 257 -18.41 25.29 -20.28
N ASP A 258 -18.55 26.55 -20.70
CA ASP A 258 -18.88 27.70 -19.86
C ASP A 258 -20.36 28.07 -20.06
N PHE A 259 -21.05 28.25 -18.94
CA PHE A 259 -22.48 28.56 -18.87
C PHE A 259 -22.74 29.94 -18.25
N ALA A 260 -21.70 30.76 -18.08
CA ALA A 260 -21.84 32.12 -17.57
C ALA A 260 -22.86 32.94 -18.40
N GLY A 261 -23.87 33.48 -17.73
CA GLY A 261 -24.92 34.29 -18.37
C GLY A 261 -26.03 33.49 -19.08
N LEU A 262 -26.05 32.16 -18.96
CA LEU A 262 -27.10 31.29 -19.49
C LEU A 262 -28.05 30.78 -18.39
N ASP A 263 -29.21 30.24 -18.78
CA ASP A 263 -30.12 29.59 -17.83
C ASP A 263 -29.56 28.24 -17.37
N THR A 264 -29.06 28.19 -16.14
CA THR A 264 -28.49 26.98 -15.52
C THR A 264 -29.51 26.17 -14.71
N SER A 265 -30.81 26.51 -14.73
CA SER A 265 -31.85 25.80 -13.98
C SER A 265 -31.96 24.32 -14.39
N GLY A 266 -31.67 24.02 -15.66
CA GLY A 266 -31.59 22.66 -16.21
C GLY A 266 -30.33 21.87 -15.80
N LYS A 267 -29.44 22.46 -15.00
CA LYS A 267 -28.16 21.87 -14.57
C LYS A 267 -27.29 21.40 -15.75
N PRO A 268 -26.91 22.30 -16.66
CA PRO A 268 -26.15 21.95 -17.85
C PRO A 268 -24.70 21.54 -17.51
N THR A 269 -24.15 20.60 -18.28
CA THR A 269 -22.85 19.98 -18.01
C THR A 269 -21.94 19.86 -19.23
N ASP A 270 -22.48 19.81 -20.45
CA ASP A 270 -21.69 19.49 -21.65
C ASP A 270 -21.87 20.51 -22.80
N PHE A 271 -21.13 20.34 -23.90
CA PHE A 271 -21.25 21.21 -25.08
C PHE A 271 -22.55 21.02 -25.87
N ASP A 272 -23.30 19.93 -25.66
CA ASP A 272 -24.66 19.80 -26.20
C ASP A 272 -25.62 20.73 -25.45
N ASP A 273 -25.45 20.90 -24.15
CA ASP A 273 -26.19 21.90 -23.37
C ASP A 273 -25.83 23.34 -23.80
N VAL A 274 -24.55 23.63 -24.05
CA VAL A 274 -24.12 24.94 -24.62
C VAL A 274 -24.79 25.17 -25.96
N ARG A 275 -24.83 24.17 -26.85
CA ARG A 275 -25.53 24.27 -28.14
C ARG A 275 -27.01 24.58 -27.96
N GLN A 276 -27.68 23.91 -27.03
CA GLN A 276 -29.12 24.11 -26.79
C GLN A 276 -29.44 25.47 -26.18
N LEU A 277 -28.57 26.00 -25.30
CA LEU A 277 -28.79 27.26 -24.59
C LEU A 277 -28.28 28.50 -25.35
N ALA A 278 -27.18 28.37 -26.09
CA ALA A 278 -26.46 29.50 -26.70
C ALA A 278 -26.16 29.33 -28.20
N GLY A 279 -26.47 28.17 -28.79
CA GLY A 279 -26.30 27.90 -30.21
C GLY A 279 -24.89 27.45 -30.62
N LEU A 280 -24.75 27.06 -31.90
CA LEU A 280 -23.51 26.50 -32.45
C LEU A 280 -22.33 27.49 -32.47
N ALA A 281 -22.59 28.78 -32.64
CA ALA A 281 -21.54 29.80 -32.66
C ALA A 281 -20.79 29.88 -31.33
N GLU A 282 -21.50 29.73 -30.21
CA GLU A 282 -20.88 29.75 -28.88
C GLU A 282 -20.07 28.48 -28.62
N VAL A 283 -20.55 27.30 -29.03
CA VAL A 283 -19.77 26.07 -28.99
C VAL A 283 -18.47 26.22 -29.78
N ALA A 284 -18.54 26.76 -31.00
CA ALA A 284 -17.36 26.97 -31.83
C ALA A 284 -16.35 27.90 -31.15
N ARG A 285 -16.83 29.04 -30.60
CA ARG A 285 -16.00 30.01 -29.88
C ARG A 285 -15.28 29.37 -28.69
N GLN A 286 -15.97 28.60 -27.86
CA GLN A 286 -15.37 27.96 -26.68
C GLN A 286 -14.37 26.86 -27.07
N ILE A 287 -14.65 26.07 -28.10
CA ILE A 287 -13.71 25.03 -28.58
C ILE A 287 -12.46 25.66 -29.21
N GLU A 288 -12.60 26.74 -29.99
CA GLU A 288 -11.47 27.43 -30.61
C GLU A 288 -10.59 28.16 -29.59
N GLN A 289 -11.16 28.53 -28.44
CA GLN A 289 -10.45 29.08 -27.28
C GLN A 289 -9.88 28.02 -26.34
N ALA A 290 -9.89 26.74 -26.73
CA ALA A 290 -9.26 25.67 -25.96
C ALA A 290 -7.83 26.06 -25.57
N ALA A 291 -7.52 25.88 -24.29
CA ALA A 291 -6.24 26.24 -23.72
C ALA A 291 -5.62 25.03 -23.01
N PRO A 292 -4.31 25.04 -22.73
CA PRO A 292 -3.72 24.08 -21.81
C PRO A 292 -4.48 24.09 -20.47
N PRO A 293 -4.59 22.93 -19.79
CA PRO A 293 -5.29 22.87 -18.50
C PRO A 293 -4.65 23.85 -17.50
N PRO A 294 -5.44 24.50 -16.62
CA PRO A 294 -4.92 25.44 -15.64
C PRO A 294 -3.82 24.80 -14.79
N GLU A 295 -2.77 25.57 -14.51
CA GLU A 295 -1.67 25.14 -13.66
C GLU A 295 -2.20 24.82 -12.25
N GLN A 296 -2.10 23.56 -11.85
CA GLN A 296 -2.00 23.24 -10.43
C GLN A 296 -0.59 23.64 -9.94
N PRO A 297 -0.37 23.84 -8.62
CA PRO A 297 0.98 24.01 -8.07
C PRO A 297 1.95 23.02 -8.75
N GLN A 298 2.98 23.57 -9.39
CA GLN A 298 3.59 23.04 -10.61
C GLN A 298 4.01 21.55 -10.59
N GLU A 299 3.53 20.77 -11.58
CA GLU A 299 4.31 19.68 -12.19
C GLU A 299 4.83 20.17 -13.56
N ILE A 300 6.15 20.11 -13.76
CA ILE A 300 6.90 20.87 -14.77
C ILE A 300 7.05 20.02 -16.08
N LYS A 301 7.16 20.65 -17.28
CA LYS A 301 7.27 20.03 -18.64
C LYS A 301 8.70 19.71 -19.17
N PRO A 302 8.96 18.54 -19.82
CA PRO A 302 10.31 18.03 -20.08
C PRO A 302 11.19 18.98 -20.89
N GLY A 303 12.35 19.34 -20.37
CA GLY A 303 13.42 20.01 -21.13
C GLY A 303 13.85 21.39 -20.65
N VAL A 304 13.26 21.94 -19.61
CA VAL A 304 13.81 23.12 -18.93
C VAL A 304 14.68 22.65 -17.78
N LEU A 305 15.97 23.00 -17.83
CA LEU A 305 16.82 23.06 -16.64
C LEU A 305 16.08 23.98 -15.68
N LEU A 306 15.45 23.41 -14.66
CA LEU A 306 14.97 24.23 -13.55
C LEU A 306 16.20 24.95 -13.03
N LYS A 307 16.23 26.27 -13.28
CA LYS A 307 16.95 27.20 -12.42
C LYS A 307 16.70 26.74 -11.00
N ASP A 308 17.78 26.67 -10.22
CA ASP A 308 17.83 26.30 -8.80
C ASP A 308 16.42 26.14 -8.24
N ILE A 309 15.98 24.89 -8.00
CA ILE A 309 14.76 24.63 -7.23
C ILE A 309 14.83 25.64 -6.09
N ALA A 310 13.83 26.53 -6.05
CA ALA A 310 13.87 27.83 -5.38
C ALA A 310 14.77 27.81 -4.14
N GLU A 311 15.49 28.92 -3.91
CA GLU A 311 16.14 29.21 -2.62
C GLU A 311 15.36 28.54 -1.49
N PRO A 312 16.06 27.78 -0.61
CA PRO A 312 15.48 26.72 0.23
C PRO A 312 14.11 27.15 0.75
N GLU A 313 13.14 26.22 0.79
CA GLU A 313 11.74 26.40 1.23
C GLU A 313 11.53 27.17 2.56
N ASN A 314 12.59 27.60 3.23
CA ASN A 314 12.55 28.63 4.25
C ASN A 314 13.86 29.46 4.33
N PRO A 315 13.97 30.63 3.66
CA PRO A 315 15.12 31.54 3.81
C PRO A 315 15.23 32.16 5.22
N GLU A 316 14.18 32.06 6.04
CA GLU A 316 14.09 32.52 7.44
C GLU A 316 14.40 31.43 8.48
N GLY A 317 14.84 30.24 8.05
CA GLY A 317 15.18 29.13 8.95
C GLY A 317 16.28 29.48 9.96
N LEU A 318 16.20 28.89 11.15
CA LEU A 318 17.15 29.13 12.24
C LEU A 318 18.56 28.63 11.85
N THR A 319 19.58 29.31 12.38
CA THR A 319 20.94 28.75 12.45
C THR A 319 20.93 27.43 13.23
N PRO A 320 21.81 26.45 12.94
CA PRO A 320 21.90 25.22 13.70
C PRO A 320 21.95 25.42 15.23
N GLU A 321 22.70 26.43 15.70
CA GLU A 321 22.84 26.75 17.12
C GLU A 321 21.52 27.22 17.74
N ALA A 322 20.84 28.17 17.09
CA ALA A 322 19.53 28.65 17.53
C ALA A 322 18.46 27.55 17.47
N ALA A 323 18.49 26.68 16.46
CA ALA A 323 17.58 25.53 16.37
C ALA A 323 17.83 24.51 17.49
N THR A 324 19.09 24.24 17.83
CA THR A 324 19.46 23.40 18.97
C THR A 324 19.02 24.03 20.29
N ALA A 325 19.18 25.34 20.47
CA ALA A 325 18.73 26.04 21.67
C ALA A 325 17.19 26.01 21.81
N GLN A 326 16.45 26.27 20.74
CA GLN A 326 14.99 26.18 20.72
C GLN A 326 14.51 24.75 20.99
N LEU A 327 15.15 23.74 20.39
CA LEU A 327 14.85 22.33 20.66
C LEU A 327 15.02 21.99 22.14
N SER A 328 16.13 22.42 22.75
CA SER A 328 16.39 22.22 24.18
C SER A 328 15.35 22.93 25.06
N ALA A 329 14.92 24.14 24.68
CA ALA A 329 13.90 24.89 25.41
C ALA A 329 12.53 24.21 25.34
N VAL A 330 12.13 23.73 24.17
CA VAL A 330 10.86 23.01 23.97
C VAL A 330 10.84 21.68 24.72
N ILE A 331 11.95 20.92 24.70
CA ILE A 331 12.09 19.69 25.47
C ILE A 331 11.99 19.99 26.97
N SER A 332 12.67 21.05 27.44
CA SER A 332 12.63 21.43 28.85
C SER A 332 11.22 21.84 29.30
N ASP A 333 10.55 22.71 28.54
CA ASP A 333 9.15 23.10 28.80
C ASP A 333 8.23 21.89 28.92
N PHE A 334 8.36 20.92 28.01
CA PHE A 334 7.56 19.69 28.05
C PHE A 334 7.84 18.86 29.30
N LEU A 335 9.11 18.66 29.65
CA LEU A 335 9.50 17.84 30.81
C LEU A 335 9.17 18.52 32.14
N ASP A 336 9.23 19.86 32.19
CA ASP A 336 8.93 20.64 33.39
C ASP A 336 7.41 20.86 33.56
N THR A 337 6.64 20.84 32.47
CA THR A 337 5.17 20.96 32.46
C THR A 337 4.50 19.84 31.66
N PRO A 338 4.60 18.56 32.09
CA PRO A 338 4.10 17.43 31.32
C PRO A 338 2.55 17.33 31.29
N HIS A 339 1.88 18.11 32.14
CA HIS A 339 0.43 18.23 32.20
C HIS A 339 0.01 19.69 31.98
N ARG A 340 -1.07 19.89 31.23
CA ARG A 340 -1.67 21.21 31.00
C ARG A 340 -3.17 21.11 31.24
N ASN A 341 -3.72 22.00 32.07
CA ASN A 341 -5.14 21.97 32.47
C ASN A 341 -5.60 20.61 33.04
N GLY A 342 -4.72 19.92 33.77
CA GLY A 342 -5.02 18.59 34.35
C GLY A 342 -5.02 17.43 33.36
N GLN A 343 -4.68 17.67 32.08
CA GLN A 343 -4.56 16.63 31.05
C GLN A 343 -3.10 16.39 30.67
N PRO A 344 -2.71 15.15 30.35
CA PRO A 344 -1.37 14.83 29.88
C PRO A 344 -1.10 15.46 28.52
N ARG A 345 0.03 16.15 28.36
CA ARG A 345 0.38 16.78 27.08
C ARG A 345 0.81 15.73 26.05
N LYS A 346 0.40 15.93 24.79
CA LYS A 346 0.91 15.21 23.63
C LYS A 346 1.63 16.22 22.73
N LEU A 347 2.95 16.11 22.61
CA LEU A 347 3.76 17.07 21.88
C LEU A 347 4.54 16.38 20.76
N LEU A 348 4.34 16.84 19.53
CA LEU A 348 5.18 16.51 18.38
C LEU A 348 6.24 17.59 18.16
N ILE A 349 7.50 17.19 18.12
CA ILE A 349 8.62 18.04 17.69
C ILE A 349 9.05 17.65 16.28
N ARG A 350 8.72 18.52 15.31
CA ARG A 350 9.15 18.43 13.90
C ARG A 350 10.48 19.16 13.74
N GLY A 351 11.58 18.45 14.02
CA GLY A 351 12.93 18.98 13.82
C GLY A 351 13.67 18.23 12.71
N ALA A 352 14.49 18.93 11.93
CA ALA A 352 15.35 18.33 10.90
C ALA A 352 16.19 17.15 11.43
N ALA A 353 16.54 16.21 10.54
CA ALA A 353 17.50 15.16 10.83
C ALA A 353 18.85 15.79 11.23
N GLY A 354 19.55 15.19 12.19
CA GLY A 354 20.83 15.70 12.69
C GLY A 354 20.75 16.78 13.78
N LEU A 355 19.56 17.30 14.13
CA LEU A 355 19.40 18.27 15.24
C LEU A 355 19.69 17.71 16.65
N GLY A 356 19.96 16.41 16.77
CA GLY A 356 20.23 15.76 18.06
C GLY A 356 18.99 15.57 18.94
N LYS A 357 17.77 15.54 18.37
CA LYS A 357 16.49 15.36 19.09
C LYS A 357 16.57 14.29 20.18
N THR A 358 16.88 13.06 19.80
CA THR A 358 16.96 11.90 20.70
C THR A 358 18.06 12.08 21.77
N SER A 359 19.22 12.65 21.40
CA SER A 359 20.32 12.91 22.33
C SER A 359 19.98 13.99 23.36
N GLN A 360 19.31 15.06 22.96
CA GLN A 360 18.90 16.13 23.87
C GLN A 360 17.82 15.66 24.85
N VAL A 361 16.82 14.89 24.36
CA VAL A 361 15.81 14.28 25.24
C VAL A 361 16.46 13.36 26.26
N ARG A 362 17.38 12.48 25.82
CA ARG A 362 18.11 11.59 26.72
C ARG A 362 18.85 12.35 27.82
N LYS A 363 19.63 13.37 27.46
CA LYS A 363 20.35 14.20 28.43
C LYS A 363 19.40 14.87 29.42
N ALA A 364 18.31 15.47 28.92
CA ALA A 364 17.33 16.16 29.76
C ALA A 364 16.59 15.22 30.72
N LEU A 365 16.31 13.97 30.31
CA LEU A 365 15.73 12.94 31.18
C LEU A 365 16.69 12.54 32.30
N LEU A 366 17.95 12.26 31.97
CA LEU A 366 18.97 11.85 32.93
C LEU A 366 19.26 12.95 33.97
N GLU A 367 19.32 14.21 33.53
CA GLU A 367 19.53 15.37 34.42
C GLU A 367 18.39 15.59 35.40
N ARG A 368 17.14 15.32 34.98
CA ARG A 368 15.93 15.50 35.82
C ARG A 368 15.54 14.25 36.62
N GLY A 369 16.15 13.10 36.34
CA GLY A 369 15.78 11.82 36.97
C GLY A 369 14.36 11.35 36.62
N ILE A 370 13.83 11.75 35.46
CA ILE A 370 12.48 11.39 35.00
C ILE A 370 12.50 9.99 34.39
N SER A 371 11.57 9.13 34.82
CA SER A 371 11.43 7.81 34.20
C SER A 371 10.69 7.92 32.86
N ALA A 372 11.13 7.15 31.85
CA ALA A 372 10.56 7.24 30.50
C ALA A 372 10.37 5.87 29.83
N GLU A 373 9.26 5.71 29.09
CA GLU A 373 9.05 4.65 28.10
C GLU A 373 9.44 5.18 26.71
N ILE A 374 10.53 4.69 26.13
CA ILE A 374 11.04 5.12 24.83
C ILE A 374 10.68 4.08 23.77
N TYR A 375 9.96 4.50 22.75
CA TYR A 375 9.48 3.69 21.64
C TYR A 375 10.33 4.00 20.41
N THR A 376 10.86 2.95 19.77
CA THR A 376 11.71 3.05 18.58
C THR A 376 11.16 2.18 17.44
N PRO A 377 11.52 2.45 16.16
CA PRO A 377 10.97 1.69 15.03
C PRO A 377 11.39 0.22 14.99
N SER A 378 12.51 -0.15 15.60
CA SER A 378 13.08 -1.51 15.49
C SER A 378 13.84 -1.95 16.74
N HIS A 379 14.01 -3.28 16.88
CA HIS A 379 14.84 -3.86 17.95
C HIS A 379 16.30 -3.38 17.91
N LYS A 380 16.85 -3.16 16.71
CA LYS A 380 18.23 -2.70 16.55
C LYS A 380 18.42 -1.31 17.16
N LEU A 381 17.54 -0.38 16.82
CA LEU A 381 17.54 0.99 17.36
C LEU A 381 17.27 1.00 18.87
N ALA A 382 16.35 0.15 19.36
CA ALA A 382 16.11 0.00 20.79
C ALA A 382 17.40 -0.40 21.55
N ASN A 383 18.17 -1.35 21.01
CA ASN A 383 19.42 -1.82 21.63
C ASN A 383 20.54 -0.76 21.53
N GLU A 384 20.64 -0.05 20.41
CA GLU A 384 21.61 1.05 20.24
C GLU A 384 21.31 2.20 21.23
N GLN A 385 20.04 2.57 21.39
CA GLN A 385 19.65 3.55 22.41
C GLN A 385 19.97 3.05 23.82
N LEU A 386 19.69 1.78 24.14
CA LEU A 386 20.03 1.21 25.45
C LEU A 386 21.53 1.34 25.76
N GLN A 387 22.39 0.97 24.81
CA GLN A 387 23.84 1.10 24.96
C GLN A 387 24.25 2.55 25.20
N THR A 388 23.62 3.49 24.49
CA THR A 388 23.89 4.92 24.64
C THR A 388 23.45 5.45 26.00
N PHE A 389 22.27 5.07 26.50
CA PHE A 389 21.82 5.43 27.85
C PHE A 389 22.74 4.89 28.94
N GLN A 390 23.19 3.64 28.81
CA GLN A 390 24.12 3.01 29.76
C GLN A 390 25.50 3.66 29.73
N ALA A 391 25.95 4.14 28.57
CA ALA A 391 27.21 4.88 28.42
C ALA A 391 27.13 6.29 29.03
N ASP A 392 25.99 6.98 28.85
CA ASP A 392 25.80 8.34 29.36
C ASP A 392 25.61 8.38 30.90
N ASN A 393 24.97 7.37 31.48
CA ASN A 393 24.85 7.23 32.94
C ASN A 393 24.69 5.77 33.39
N ILE A 394 25.78 5.18 33.86
CA ILE A 394 25.82 3.78 34.33
C ILE A 394 24.91 3.50 35.55
N HIS A 395 24.52 4.54 36.30
CA HIS A 395 23.73 4.39 37.51
C HIS A 395 22.22 4.43 37.26
N THR A 396 21.76 4.88 36.09
CA THR A 396 20.34 4.90 35.76
C THR A 396 19.89 3.53 35.27
N PRO A 397 19.03 2.80 36.00
CA PRO A 397 18.56 1.49 35.58
C PRO A 397 17.82 1.61 34.24
N SER A 398 18.39 1.03 33.20
CA SER A 398 17.90 1.12 31.82
C SER A 398 17.79 -0.28 31.23
N ALA A 399 16.67 -0.58 30.57
CA ALA A 399 16.43 -1.90 30.00
C ALA A 399 15.62 -1.82 28.70
N SER A 400 15.95 -2.69 27.74
CA SER A 400 15.19 -2.88 26.51
C SER A 400 14.21 -4.04 26.63
N TRP A 401 13.01 -3.93 26.04
CA TRP A 401 12.08 -5.04 25.98
C TRP A 401 12.61 -6.19 25.13
N GLN A 402 12.64 -7.39 25.72
CA GLN A 402 13.09 -8.62 25.06
C GLN A 402 11.97 -9.67 25.04
N GLY A 403 11.57 -10.08 23.83
CA GLY A 403 10.54 -11.09 23.61
C GLY A 403 11.01 -12.52 23.91
N ARG A 404 10.06 -13.44 24.11
CA ARG A 404 10.31 -14.86 24.48
C ARG A 404 11.23 -15.60 23.51
N GLN A 405 11.12 -15.31 22.21
CA GLN A 405 11.87 -15.97 21.14
C GLN A 405 13.25 -15.34 20.90
N GLN A 406 13.56 -14.20 21.52
CA GLN A 406 14.89 -13.60 21.37
C GLN A 406 15.95 -14.50 22.00
N THR A 407 17.15 -14.45 21.44
CA THR A 407 18.25 -15.30 21.87
C THR A 407 19.12 -14.60 22.92
N ASN A 408 19.59 -15.39 23.88
CA ASN A 408 20.65 -14.95 24.79
C ASN A 408 22.02 -14.94 24.07
N GLN A 409 23.07 -14.55 24.80
CA GLN A 409 24.46 -14.53 24.31
C GLN A 409 24.99 -15.88 23.79
N HIS A 410 24.30 -16.99 24.07
CA HIS A 410 24.64 -18.34 23.62
C HIS A 410 23.75 -18.82 22.46
N GLY A 411 22.97 -17.93 21.84
CA GLY A 411 22.08 -18.26 20.71
C GLY A 411 20.83 -19.05 21.10
N LYS A 412 20.54 -19.23 22.40
CA LYS A 412 19.34 -19.96 22.86
C LYS A 412 18.19 -19.00 23.15
N PRO A 413 16.93 -19.34 22.83
CA PRO A 413 15.78 -18.51 23.18
C PRO A 413 15.71 -18.20 24.68
N LEU A 414 15.24 -17.00 25.03
CA LEU A 414 15.03 -16.57 26.42
C LEU A 414 13.96 -17.42 27.12
N CYS A 415 13.00 -17.95 26.37
CA CYS A 415 12.02 -18.91 26.85
C CYS A 415 12.42 -20.33 26.47
N GLN A 416 12.55 -21.23 27.45
CA GLN A 416 12.81 -22.66 27.19
C GLN A 416 11.64 -23.39 26.50
N ARG A 417 10.46 -22.75 26.45
CA ARG A 417 9.25 -23.27 25.81
C ARG A 417 8.92 -22.50 24.54
N ALA A 418 9.94 -21.98 23.85
CA ALA A 418 9.76 -21.11 22.69
C ALA A 418 8.87 -21.74 21.62
N ASP A 419 9.02 -23.04 21.36
CA ASP A 419 8.24 -23.76 20.35
C ASP A 419 6.76 -23.86 20.72
N ALA A 420 6.44 -24.14 22.00
CA ALA A 420 5.06 -24.19 22.49
C ALA A 420 4.41 -22.79 22.46
N VAL A 421 5.16 -21.76 22.82
CA VAL A 421 4.73 -20.35 22.68
C VAL A 421 4.43 -20.03 21.22
N GLN A 422 5.32 -20.40 20.29
CA GLN A 422 5.15 -20.14 18.87
C GLN A 422 3.91 -20.84 18.29
N SER A 423 3.63 -22.08 18.69
CA SER A 423 2.42 -22.80 18.29
C SER A 423 1.13 -22.16 18.81
N LEU A 424 1.17 -21.51 19.97
CA LEU A 424 0.04 -20.77 20.50
C LEU A 424 -0.14 -19.42 19.81
N GLU A 425 0.95 -18.69 19.58
CA GLU A 425 0.93 -17.40 18.87
C GLU A 425 0.42 -17.57 17.43
N SER A 426 0.76 -18.68 16.75
CA SER A 426 0.32 -18.96 15.38
C SER A 426 -1.19 -19.17 15.26
N VAL A 427 -1.86 -19.60 16.33
CA VAL A 427 -3.32 -19.75 16.40
C VAL A 427 -4.01 -18.55 17.06
N GLY A 428 -3.24 -17.47 17.29
CA GLY A 428 -3.75 -16.26 17.88
C GLY A 428 -3.94 -16.38 19.39
N VAL A 429 -2.95 -16.88 20.11
CA VAL A 429 -2.93 -16.82 21.57
C VAL A 429 -1.73 -15.98 21.97
N TYR A 430 -1.99 -14.73 22.34
CA TYR A 430 -0.91 -13.74 22.62
C TYR A 430 -0.69 -13.51 24.11
N ARG A 431 -1.69 -13.80 24.98
CA ARG A 431 -1.55 -13.71 26.45
C ARG A 431 -0.92 -14.96 27.04
N VAL A 432 0.21 -15.36 26.47
CA VAL A 432 0.89 -16.62 26.78
C VAL A 432 1.44 -16.63 28.22
N SER A 433 1.77 -15.47 28.79
CA SER A 433 2.26 -15.35 30.17
C SER A 433 1.28 -15.93 31.19
N ARG A 434 0.00 -15.54 31.11
CA ARG A 434 -1.04 -16.00 32.04
C ARG A 434 -1.32 -17.50 31.89
N LEU A 435 -1.18 -18.03 30.68
CA LEU A 435 -1.55 -19.40 30.35
C LEU A 435 -0.40 -20.40 30.54
N LEU A 436 0.83 -20.03 30.19
CA LEU A 436 1.99 -20.94 30.22
C LEU A 436 2.94 -20.72 31.38
N CYS A 437 3.05 -19.50 31.94
CA CYS A 437 4.03 -19.25 32.99
C CYS A 437 3.52 -19.67 34.37
N GLY A 438 2.25 -19.38 34.69
CA GLY A 438 1.67 -19.66 36.02
C GLY A 438 2.29 -18.83 37.15
N ILE A 439 3.03 -17.76 36.83
CA ILE A 439 3.77 -16.92 37.79
C ILE A 439 3.25 -15.48 37.71
N LYS A 440 3.00 -14.88 38.88
CA LYS A 440 2.69 -13.47 39.09
C LYS A 440 3.94 -12.60 38.89
N PRO A 441 3.78 -11.28 38.67
CA PRO A 441 4.92 -10.41 38.37
C PRO A 441 5.90 -10.21 39.53
N ASP A 442 5.45 -10.42 40.76
CA ASP A 442 6.29 -10.43 41.97
C ASP A 442 7.10 -11.72 42.13
N GLY A 443 7.04 -12.62 41.14
CA GLY A 443 7.73 -13.90 41.12
C GLY A 443 7.00 -15.03 41.85
N ARG A 444 5.84 -14.76 42.46
CA ARG A 444 5.06 -15.79 43.18
C ARG A 444 4.18 -16.58 42.22
N PRO A 445 3.92 -17.87 42.46
CA PRO A 445 2.97 -18.63 41.65
C PRO A 445 1.54 -18.10 41.77
N HIS A 446 0.78 -18.21 40.67
CA HIS A 446 -0.69 -18.08 40.70
C HIS A 446 -1.32 -19.25 41.45
N ASP A 447 -0.81 -20.46 41.16
CA ASP A 447 -1.11 -21.72 41.83
C ASP A 447 0.23 -22.44 42.05
N PRO A 448 0.67 -22.69 43.31
CA PRO A 448 1.95 -23.36 43.60
C PRO A 448 2.11 -24.72 42.94
N ASP A 449 1.00 -25.43 42.70
CA ASP A 449 0.99 -26.78 42.14
C ASP A 449 0.90 -26.78 40.60
N ASN A 450 0.61 -25.61 39.99
CA ASN A 450 0.45 -25.47 38.55
C ASN A 450 1.24 -24.28 37.98
N VAL A 451 2.56 -24.47 37.88
CA VAL A 451 3.49 -23.52 37.28
C VAL A 451 4.27 -24.11 36.11
N CYS A 452 4.81 -23.24 35.26
CA CYS A 452 5.77 -23.65 34.25
C CYS A 452 6.94 -24.42 34.89
N PRO A 453 7.32 -25.62 34.38
CA PRO A 453 8.46 -26.38 34.90
C PRO A 453 9.77 -25.58 34.91
N TYR A 454 9.91 -24.63 33.98
CA TYR A 454 11.09 -23.79 33.83
C TYR A 454 10.97 -22.43 34.55
N ALA A 455 9.86 -22.14 35.26
CA ALA A 455 9.59 -20.84 35.86
C ALA A 455 10.73 -20.33 36.76
N ARG A 456 11.22 -21.18 37.66
CA ARG A 456 12.29 -20.83 38.61
C ARG A 456 13.58 -20.42 37.89
N GLN A 457 14.02 -21.23 36.92
CA GLN A 457 15.22 -20.90 36.13
C GLN A 457 14.98 -19.67 35.25
N CYS A 458 13.78 -19.52 34.68
CA CYS A 458 13.40 -18.39 33.85
C CYS A 458 13.40 -17.06 34.61
N LEU A 459 13.02 -17.07 35.90
CA LEU A 459 13.10 -15.90 36.79
C LEU A 459 14.54 -15.46 37.10
N MET A 460 15.50 -16.38 37.01
CA MET A 460 16.91 -16.08 37.26
C MET A 460 17.62 -15.61 35.99
N THR A 461 17.51 -16.39 34.90
CA THR A 461 18.35 -16.19 33.70
C THR A 461 17.59 -16.20 32.37
N GLY A 462 16.26 -16.33 32.39
CA GLY A 462 15.45 -16.43 31.17
C GLY A 462 14.55 -15.20 30.93
N TYR A 463 13.50 -15.41 30.14
CA TYR A 463 12.52 -14.39 29.77
C TYR A 463 11.93 -13.63 30.96
N LEU A 464 11.52 -14.32 32.03
CA LEU A 464 10.91 -13.67 33.20
C LEU A 464 11.90 -12.76 33.95
N SER A 465 13.19 -13.12 33.97
CA SER A 465 14.26 -12.25 34.48
C SER A 465 14.33 -10.94 33.70
N LYS A 466 14.26 -11.00 32.36
CA LYS A 466 14.24 -9.82 31.49
C LYS A 466 12.98 -8.98 31.62
N VAL A 467 11.82 -9.60 31.81
CA VAL A 467 10.59 -8.86 32.14
C VAL A 467 10.75 -8.10 33.45
N ARG A 468 11.31 -8.72 34.49
CA ARG A 468 11.55 -8.08 35.79
C ARG A 468 12.53 -6.91 35.68
N GLU A 469 13.65 -7.12 34.98
CA GLU A 469 14.65 -6.08 34.70
C GLU A 469 14.01 -4.87 34.01
N TYR A 470 13.19 -5.13 32.97
CA TYR A 470 12.45 -4.09 32.24
C TYR A 470 11.42 -3.36 33.11
N SER A 471 10.66 -4.08 33.94
CA SER A 471 9.63 -3.47 34.80
C SER A 471 10.20 -2.54 35.86
N HIS A 472 11.41 -2.81 36.36
CA HIS A 472 12.07 -1.98 37.38
C HIS A 472 13.00 -0.91 36.80
N ALA A 473 13.22 -0.88 35.49
CA ALA A 473 14.04 0.13 34.86
C ALA A 473 13.37 1.51 34.93
N ALA A 474 14.18 2.55 35.20
CA ALA A 474 13.76 3.94 35.09
C ALA A 474 13.60 4.33 33.61
N ILE A 475 14.51 3.85 32.75
CA ILE A 475 14.44 4.03 31.29
C ILE A 475 14.08 2.70 30.64
N LYS A 476 12.89 2.66 30.03
CA LYS A 476 12.29 1.47 29.42
C LYS A 476 12.27 1.65 27.92
N ILE A 477 13.06 0.88 27.16
CA ILE A 477 13.19 1.06 25.71
C ILE A 477 12.52 -0.09 24.96
N THR A 478 11.67 0.21 23.99
CA THR A 478 10.87 -0.80 23.28
C THR A 478 10.59 -0.42 21.82
N GLN A 479 9.83 -1.25 21.12
CA GLN A 479 9.49 -1.07 19.71
C GLN A 479 8.10 -0.44 19.54
N HIS A 480 7.89 0.27 18.42
CA HIS A 480 6.58 0.81 18.01
C HIS A 480 5.48 -0.27 17.95
N ALA A 481 5.85 -1.52 17.64
CA ALA A 481 4.92 -2.65 17.59
C ALA A 481 4.21 -2.93 18.94
N LEU A 482 4.75 -2.44 20.06
CA LEU A 482 4.15 -2.59 21.39
C LEU A 482 3.27 -1.40 21.81
N LEU A 483 3.19 -0.33 21.01
CA LEU A 483 2.39 0.85 21.33
C LEU A 483 0.92 0.51 21.55
N ALA A 484 0.35 -0.33 20.68
CA ALA A 484 -1.05 -0.77 20.78
C ALA A 484 -1.23 -2.06 21.58
N GLN A 485 -0.15 -2.62 22.13
CA GLN A 485 -0.24 -3.83 22.97
C GLN A 485 -0.47 -3.42 24.42
N PRO A 486 -1.38 -4.09 25.14
CA PRO A 486 -1.54 -3.85 26.57
C PRO A 486 -0.23 -4.16 27.29
N ARG A 487 0.00 -3.47 28.41
CA ARG A 487 1.11 -3.80 29.30
C ARG A 487 0.99 -5.24 29.78
N GLU A 488 2.11 -5.96 29.75
CA GLU A 488 2.19 -7.28 30.38
C GLU A 488 2.00 -7.14 31.89
N GLN A 489 1.53 -8.21 32.53
CA GLN A 489 1.20 -8.19 33.95
C GLN A 489 2.42 -7.75 34.78
N GLY A 490 2.25 -6.69 35.58
CA GLY A 490 3.28 -6.10 36.46
C GLY A 490 4.33 -5.22 35.79
N GLN A 491 4.18 -4.92 34.50
CA GLN A 491 4.85 -3.75 33.93
C GLN A 491 4.26 -2.47 34.55
N GLN A 492 5.13 -1.64 35.11
CA GLN A 492 4.75 -0.32 35.63
C GLN A 492 4.93 0.73 34.54
N PRO A 493 3.98 1.68 34.37
CA PRO A 493 4.18 2.82 33.49
C PRO A 493 5.39 3.65 33.96
N ALA A 494 5.99 4.40 33.04
CA ALA A 494 6.93 5.46 33.40
C ALA A 494 6.19 6.80 33.54
N ASP A 495 6.91 7.85 33.94
CA ASP A 495 6.32 9.19 34.09
C ASP A 495 5.91 9.79 32.75
N ILE A 496 6.69 9.51 31.70
CA ILE A 496 6.40 9.97 30.33
C ILE A 496 6.64 8.87 29.28
N ALA A 497 6.11 9.07 28.08
CA ALA A 497 6.48 8.31 26.90
C ALA A 497 7.20 9.18 25.87
N VAL A 498 8.26 8.65 25.28
CA VAL A 498 8.98 9.25 24.14
C VAL A 498 8.83 8.33 22.94
N ILE A 499 8.33 8.83 21.83
CA ILE A 499 8.20 8.09 20.57
C ILE A 499 9.21 8.66 19.60
N ASP A 500 10.23 7.87 19.29
CA ASP A 500 11.29 8.22 18.35
C ASP A 500 10.87 7.77 16.95
N GLU A 501 10.65 8.72 16.04
CA GLU A 501 10.04 8.55 14.72
C GLU A 501 8.52 8.30 14.73
N ASN A 502 7.89 8.51 13.59
CA ASN A 502 6.45 8.38 13.39
C ASN A 502 5.99 6.92 13.58
N PRO A 503 5.04 6.64 14.51
CA PRO A 503 4.57 5.30 14.80
C PRO A 503 3.48 4.79 13.86
N LEU A 504 2.95 5.61 12.94
CA LEU A 504 1.75 5.29 12.16
C LEU A 504 1.80 3.92 11.47
N SER A 505 2.93 3.56 10.87
CA SER A 505 3.08 2.26 10.18
C SER A 505 2.92 1.05 11.10
N SER A 506 3.20 1.19 12.39
CA SER A 506 3.06 0.12 13.39
C SER A 506 1.67 0.07 14.02
N LEU A 507 0.89 1.16 13.92
CA LEU A 507 -0.47 1.23 14.42
C LEU A 507 -1.50 0.81 13.37
N ILE A 508 -1.15 0.86 12.08
CA ILE A 508 -2.05 0.48 10.99
C ILE A 508 -1.97 -1.02 10.73
N ASN A 509 -3.12 -1.68 10.84
CA ASN A 509 -3.28 -3.10 10.60
C ASN A 509 -4.10 -3.35 9.34
N HIS A 510 -3.91 -4.52 8.73
CA HIS A 510 -4.64 -4.94 7.55
C HIS A 510 -4.99 -6.43 7.62
N ALA A 511 -6.07 -6.81 6.95
CA ALA A 511 -6.47 -8.20 6.75
C ALA A 511 -7.09 -8.38 5.37
N ALA A 512 -7.06 -9.60 4.86
CA ALA A 512 -7.69 -9.97 3.61
C ALA A 512 -8.31 -11.37 3.72
N TRP A 513 -9.48 -11.54 3.13
CA TRP A 513 -10.24 -12.78 3.10
C TRP A 513 -10.66 -13.10 1.68
N ASP A 514 -10.58 -14.38 1.31
CA ASP A 514 -11.32 -14.87 0.15
C ASP A 514 -12.83 -14.74 0.46
N THR A 515 -13.63 -14.37 -0.54
CA THR A 515 -15.06 -14.09 -0.35
C THR A 515 -15.81 -15.25 0.28
N THR A 516 -15.48 -16.48 -0.12
CA THR A 516 -16.06 -17.72 0.40
C THR A 516 -15.82 -17.92 1.89
N ALA A 517 -14.70 -17.40 2.42
CA ALA A 517 -14.33 -17.58 3.81
C ALA A 517 -15.31 -16.90 4.77
N ILE A 518 -15.92 -15.78 4.37
CA ILE A 518 -16.95 -15.08 5.15
C ILE A 518 -18.35 -15.58 4.78
N LEU A 519 -18.63 -15.74 3.49
CA LEU A 519 -19.98 -16.10 2.99
C LEU A 519 -20.50 -17.43 3.57
N GLN A 520 -19.62 -18.40 3.79
CA GLN A 520 -19.96 -19.72 4.34
C GLN A 520 -20.51 -19.69 5.79
N HIS A 521 -20.30 -18.60 6.53
CA HIS A 521 -20.78 -18.48 7.92
C HIS A 521 -22.27 -18.12 8.01
N GLY A 522 -22.93 -17.80 6.89
CA GLY A 522 -24.36 -17.46 6.84
C GLY A 522 -24.72 -16.22 7.66
N GLY A 523 -26.03 -15.99 7.82
CA GLY A 523 -26.58 -14.91 8.65
C GLY A 523 -26.03 -13.51 8.32
N ILE A 524 -25.89 -12.69 9.35
CA ILE A 524 -25.53 -11.28 9.20
C ILE A 524 -24.14 -11.04 8.61
N LEU A 525 -23.18 -11.93 8.86
CA LEU A 525 -21.82 -11.81 8.31
C LEU A 525 -21.81 -12.06 6.79
N SER A 526 -22.58 -13.05 6.34
CA SER A 526 -22.74 -13.33 4.91
C SER A 526 -23.47 -12.20 4.19
N ALA A 527 -24.50 -11.62 4.82
CA ALA A 527 -25.20 -10.45 4.30
C ALA A 527 -24.28 -9.23 4.16
N ALA A 528 -23.45 -8.94 5.17
CA ALA A 528 -22.46 -7.85 5.10
C ALA A 528 -21.43 -8.08 4.00
N ALA A 529 -20.92 -9.31 3.85
CA ALA A 529 -20.00 -9.68 2.78
C ALA A 529 -20.64 -9.53 1.39
N ALA A 530 -21.90 -9.94 1.22
CA ALA A 530 -22.63 -9.76 -0.02
C ALA A 530 -22.83 -8.28 -0.37
N ALA A 531 -23.19 -7.44 0.61
CA ALA A 531 -23.33 -5.99 0.42
C ALA A 531 -22.01 -5.33 -0.01
N LEU A 532 -20.89 -5.70 0.64
CA LEU A 532 -19.54 -5.26 0.27
C LEU A 532 -19.19 -5.59 -1.20
N ILE A 533 -19.52 -6.80 -1.64
CA ILE A 533 -19.26 -7.27 -3.00
C ILE A 533 -20.13 -6.51 -4.03
N GLN A 534 -21.40 -6.28 -3.69
CA GLN A 534 -22.38 -5.69 -4.60
C GLN A 534 -22.25 -4.17 -4.75
N HIS A 535 -22.06 -3.45 -3.63
CA HIS A 535 -22.23 -1.99 -3.58
C HIS A 535 -20.94 -1.20 -3.39
N LYS A 536 -19.79 -1.89 -3.28
CA LYS A 536 -18.38 -1.41 -3.22
C LYS A 536 -18.11 -0.10 -2.45
N GLU A 537 -18.61 1.04 -2.93
CA GLU A 537 -18.39 2.39 -2.40
C GLU A 537 -19.44 2.84 -1.36
N CYS A 538 -20.70 2.37 -1.46
CA CYS A 538 -21.80 2.80 -0.58
C CYS A 538 -22.45 1.65 0.20
N TRP A 539 -21.73 0.53 0.34
CA TRP A 539 -22.29 -0.71 0.89
C TRP A 539 -22.85 -0.55 2.31
N PHE A 540 -22.23 0.31 3.14
CA PHE A 540 -22.51 0.37 4.57
C PHE A 540 -23.86 1.03 4.89
N SER A 541 -24.15 2.19 4.27
CA SER A 541 -25.46 2.87 4.41
C SER A 541 -26.61 1.95 4.00
N GLU A 542 -26.49 1.29 2.84
CA GLU A 542 -27.53 0.38 2.35
C GLU A 542 -27.68 -0.85 3.24
N PHE A 543 -26.57 -1.43 3.69
CA PHE A 543 -26.57 -2.56 4.61
C PHE A 543 -27.26 -2.21 5.93
N ARG A 544 -26.98 -1.03 6.51
CA ARG A 544 -27.60 -0.58 7.76
C ARG A 544 -29.11 -0.37 7.62
N LYS A 545 -29.56 0.21 6.49
CA LYS A 545 -30.99 0.41 6.19
C LYS A 545 -31.74 -0.91 6.05
N THR A 546 -31.14 -1.88 5.37
CA THR A 546 -31.75 -3.20 5.12
C THR A 546 -31.67 -4.14 6.32
N HIS A 547 -30.72 -3.92 7.24
CA HIS A 547 -30.48 -4.76 8.41
C HIS A 547 -30.42 -3.94 9.71
N PRO A 548 -31.55 -3.36 10.18
CA PRO A 548 -31.56 -2.51 11.39
C PRO A 548 -31.15 -3.25 12.67
N GLN A 549 -31.27 -4.58 12.71
CA GLN A 549 -30.86 -5.42 13.84
C GLN A 549 -29.40 -5.93 13.73
N ALA A 550 -28.66 -5.54 12.69
CA ALA A 550 -27.33 -6.05 12.39
C ALA A 550 -26.37 -5.95 13.59
N LEU A 551 -26.37 -4.83 14.31
CA LEU A 551 -25.48 -4.64 15.46
C LEU A 551 -25.76 -5.67 16.56
N ALA A 552 -27.03 -5.94 16.85
CA ALA A 552 -27.44 -6.90 17.87
C ALA A 552 -27.08 -8.34 17.45
N GLU A 553 -27.31 -8.67 16.17
CA GLU A 553 -26.96 -9.98 15.61
C GLU A 553 -25.45 -10.23 15.61
N VAL A 554 -24.65 -9.24 15.19
CA VAL A 554 -23.18 -9.35 15.20
C VAL A 554 -22.67 -9.44 16.64
N LYS A 555 -23.22 -8.66 17.59
CA LYS A 555 -22.87 -8.78 19.02
C LYS A 555 -23.20 -10.15 19.58
N ARG A 556 -24.35 -10.74 19.23
CA ARG A 556 -24.72 -12.10 19.61
C ARG A 556 -23.74 -13.12 19.01
N TRP A 557 -23.42 -12.99 17.72
CA TRP A 557 -22.42 -13.83 17.07
C TRP A 557 -21.06 -13.73 17.75
N LEU A 558 -20.63 -12.52 18.15
CA LEU A 558 -19.38 -12.29 18.88
C LEU A 558 -19.41 -12.87 20.30
N ALA A 559 -20.56 -12.88 20.97
CA ALA A 559 -20.74 -13.50 22.29
C ALA A 559 -20.74 -15.04 22.20
N ASP A 560 -21.39 -15.60 21.18
CA ASP A 560 -21.39 -17.04 20.86
C ASP A 560 -20.05 -17.49 20.27
N TYR A 561 -19.23 -16.54 19.80
CA TYR A 561 -17.84 -16.77 19.48
C TYR A 561 -17.07 -16.84 20.79
N ALA A 562 -16.99 -18.03 21.39
CA ALA A 562 -16.10 -18.24 22.51
C ALA A 562 -14.65 -17.97 22.03
N PRO A 563 -13.96 -16.94 22.52
CA PRO A 563 -12.52 -16.84 22.36
C PRO A 563 -11.89 -17.84 23.34
N ASP A 564 -12.23 -19.12 23.22
CA ASP A 564 -11.63 -20.13 24.05
C ASP A 564 -10.16 -20.15 23.68
N TYR A 565 -9.30 -19.83 24.63
CA TYR A 565 -7.92 -20.25 24.50
C TYR A 565 -7.91 -21.78 24.42
N PRO A 566 -6.97 -22.41 23.71
CA PRO A 566 -6.78 -23.84 23.86
C PRO A 566 -6.64 -24.12 25.37
N ASP A 567 -7.34 -25.15 25.84
CA ASP A 567 -7.34 -25.54 27.25
C ASP A 567 -5.94 -26.00 27.66
N ILE A 568 -5.12 -25.06 28.12
CA ILE A 568 -3.70 -25.26 28.43
C ILE A 568 -3.43 -24.89 29.88
N GLU A 569 -2.55 -25.65 30.50
CA GLU A 569 -2.11 -25.43 31.86
C GLU A 569 -0.60 -25.18 31.90
N PRO A 570 -0.10 -24.34 32.82
CA PRO A 570 1.33 -24.06 32.95
C PRO A 570 2.20 -25.31 33.07
N GLY A 571 1.76 -26.33 33.81
CA GLY A 571 2.50 -27.59 34.00
C GLY A 571 2.48 -28.55 32.80
N MET A 572 1.66 -28.31 31.78
CA MET A 572 1.46 -29.23 30.66
C MET A 572 2.73 -29.38 29.80
N PRO A 573 3.10 -30.59 29.33
CA PRO A 573 4.22 -30.78 28.40
C PRO A 573 4.05 -30.04 27.06
N ASP A 574 5.16 -29.61 26.46
CA ASP A 574 5.16 -28.77 25.24
C ASP A 574 4.48 -29.47 24.05
N ASN A 575 4.71 -30.78 23.87
CA ASN A 575 4.06 -31.56 22.81
C ASN A 575 2.53 -31.60 22.94
N MET A 576 2.01 -31.62 24.17
CA MET A 576 0.57 -31.58 24.42
C MET A 576 -0.02 -30.20 24.13
N ILE A 577 0.69 -29.13 24.50
CA ILE A 577 0.28 -27.75 24.17
C ILE A 577 0.25 -27.56 22.66
N GLN A 578 1.26 -28.04 21.95
CA GLN A 578 1.31 -28.00 20.49
C GLN A 578 0.13 -28.75 19.86
N ALA A 579 -0.19 -29.94 20.36
CA ALA A 579 -1.33 -30.72 19.90
C ALA A 579 -2.67 -29.99 20.17
N LYS A 580 -2.83 -29.38 21.34
CA LYS A 580 -4.04 -28.60 21.68
C LYS A 580 -4.15 -27.32 20.85
N ALA A 581 -3.03 -26.64 20.57
CA ALA A 581 -3.01 -25.49 19.67
C ALA A 581 -3.41 -25.90 18.24
N GLN A 582 -2.90 -27.02 17.73
CA GLN A 582 -3.28 -27.55 16.43
C GLN A 582 -4.76 -27.93 16.37
N ALA A 583 -5.26 -28.67 17.36
CA ALA A 583 -6.69 -29.02 17.45
C ALA A 583 -7.58 -27.77 17.56
N PHE A 584 -7.09 -26.72 18.22
CA PHE A 584 -7.78 -25.43 18.29
C PHE A 584 -7.83 -24.74 16.92
N ALA A 585 -6.76 -24.80 16.12
CA ALA A 585 -6.76 -24.28 14.75
C ALA A 585 -7.78 -25.00 13.84
N GLU A 586 -8.01 -26.29 14.08
CA GLU A 586 -8.92 -27.14 13.28
C GLU A 586 -10.42 -26.93 13.62
N ARG A 587 -10.75 -26.31 14.77
CA ARG A 587 -12.13 -26.01 15.19
C ARG A 587 -12.76 -24.87 14.36
N LYS A 588 -13.11 -25.12 13.10
CA LYS A 588 -14.08 -24.45 12.15
C LYS A 588 -14.40 -22.93 12.21
N ARG A 589 -13.81 -22.11 13.08
CA ARG A 589 -14.06 -20.65 13.17
C ARG A 589 -12.71 -19.94 13.22
N PRO A 590 -12.14 -19.60 12.05
CA PRO A 590 -10.84 -18.96 12.02
C PRO A 590 -10.93 -17.57 12.67
N ARG A 591 -9.94 -17.23 13.51
CA ARG A 591 -9.82 -15.93 14.18
C ARG A 591 -9.91 -14.73 13.21
N SER A 592 -9.56 -14.96 11.95
CA SER A 592 -9.72 -13.98 10.88
C SER A 592 -11.19 -13.57 10.68
N VAL A 593 -12.17 -14.47 10.85
CA VAL A 593 -13.61 -14.16 10.73
C VAL A 593 -14.10 -13.37 11.93
N TRP A 594 -13.61 -13.69 13.13
CA TRP A 594 -13.87 -12.87 14.32
C TRP A 594 -13.41 -11.42 14.14
N ARG A 595 -12.26 -11.21 13.48
CA ARG A 595 -11.78 -9.85 13.17
C ARG A 595 -12.74 -9.13 12.23
N PHE A 596 -13.24 -9.80 11.19
CA PHE A 596 -14.26 -9.24 10.30
C PHE A 596 -15.52 -8.84 11.08
N ALA A 597 -16.06 -9.75 11.91
CA ALA A 597 -17.24 -9.48 12.74
C ALA A 597 -17.01 -8.34 13.72
N LYS A 598 -15.82 -8.24 14.32
CA LYS A 598 -15.47 -7.15 15.24
C LYS A 598 -15.44 -5.78 14.56
N LEU A 599 -14.78 -5.69 13.40
CA LEU A 599 -14.76 -4.45 12.61
C LEU A 599 -16.16 -4.04 12.15
N LEU A 600 -16.99 -5.03 11.76
CA LEU A 600 -18.38 -4.79 11.41
C LEU A 600 -19.19 -4.27 12.61
N ALA A 601 -18.99 -4.82 13.80
CA ALA A 601 -19.64 -4.36 15.02
C ALA A 601 -19.22 -2.92 15.40
N GLU A 602 -17.93 -2.61 15.29
CA GLU A 602 -17.38 -1.27 15.53
C GLU A 602 -17.98 -0.25 14.54
N ALA A 603 -18.07 -0.61 13.25
CA ALA A 603 -18.73 0.20 12.24
C ALA A 603 -20.21 0.44 12.58
N LEU A 604 -20.96 -0.63 12.86
CA LEU A 604 -22.40 -0.56 13.16
C LEU A 604 -22.73 0.17 14.46
N ALA A 605 -21.79 0.25 15.40
CA ALA A 605 -21.94 0.99 16.64
C ALA A 605 -21.72 2.50 16.47
N SER A 606 -21.09 2.94 15.38
CA SER A 606 -20.93 4.36 15.06
C SER A 606 -22.22 4.96 14.48
N ASP A 607 -22.37 6.28 14.50
CA ASP A 607 -23.50 6.99 13.90
C ASP A 607 -23.25 7.41 12.44
N THR A 608 -22.26 6.82 11.77
CA THR A 608 -21.88 7.24 10.41
C THR A 608 -22.63 6.48 9.33
N GLU A 609 -22.85 7.13 8.19
CA GLU A 609 -23.43 6.52 6.99
C GLU A 609 -22.38 5.83 6.11
N CYS A 610 -21.10 6.18 6.29
CA CYS A 610 -19.97 5.62 5.57
C CYS A 610 -19.10 4.75 6.48
N TYR A 611 -18.61 3.64 5.95
CA TYR A 611 -17.55 2.85 6.57
C TYR A 611 -16.61 2.24 5.52
N ASN A 612 -15.38 2.76 5.50
CA ASN A 612 -14.31 2.46 4.56
C ASN A 612 -13.28 1.45 5.07
N GLY A 613 -13.34 1.09 6.35
CA GLY A 613 -12.43 0.14 6.99
C GLY A 613 -12.58 -1.29 6.43
N LEU A 614 -13.68 -1.60 5.75
CA LEU A 614 -13.90 -2.83 4.98
C LEU A 614 -14.21 -2.48 3.51
N TRP A 615 -13.60 -3.19 2.57
CA TRP A 615 -13.87 -3.01 1.14
C TRP A 615 -13.66 -4.28 0.33
N PHE A 616 -14.17 -4.30 -0.90
CA PHE A 616 -13.98 -5.39 -1.86
C PHE A 616 -12.98 -4.98 -2.95
N ASP A 617 -11.93 -5.78 -3.14
CA ASP A 617 -10.86 -5.59 -4.11
C ASP A 617 -10.83 -6.75 -5.11
N GLY A 618 -11.75 -6.72 -6.08
CA GLY A 618 -11.71 -7.57 -7.28
C GLY A 618 -11.70 -9.09 -7.10
N GLY A 619 -11.89 -9.60 -5.88
CA GLY A 619 -11.80 -11.03 -5.55
C GLY A 619 -11.59 -11.31 -4.06
N LYS A 620 -11.16 -10.32 -3.28
CA LYS A 620 -10.99 -10.43 -1.83
C LYS A 620 -11.76 -9.34 -1.08
N ILE A 621 -12.27 -9.70 0.08
CA ILE A 621 -12.69 -8.72 1.09
C ILE A 621 -11.42 -8.30 1.83
N ARG A 622 -11.22 -7.01 2.01
CA ARG A 622 -10.07 -6.45 2.72
C ARG A 622 -10.52 -5.60 3.88
N ALA A 623 -9.67 -5.51 4.89
CA ALA A 623 -9.81 -4.60 6.00
C ALA A 623 -8.54 -3.82 6.25
N ALA A 624 -8.70 -2.60 6.75
CA ALA A 624 -7.65 -1.80 7.33
C ALA A 624 -8.21 -1.08 8.55
N TRP A 625 -7.48 -1.10 9.65
CA TRP A 625 -7.89 -0.45 10.90
C TRP A 625 -6.69 0.05 11.68
N MET A 626 -6.88 1.13 12.42
CA MET A 626 -5.89 1.61 13.37
C MET A 626 -6.03 0.83 14.69
N ALA A 627 -4.91 0.39 15.24
CA ALA A 627 -4.85 -0.03 16.62
C ALA A 627 -4.50 1.18 17.50
N HIS A 628 -5.29 1.41 18.54
CA HIS A 628 -5.10 2.56 19.41
C HIS A 628 -4.04 2.29 20.48
N PRO A 629 -3.11 3.23 20.73
CA PRO A 629 -2.10 3.11 21.78
C PRO A 629 -2.70 3.44 23.16
N ASP A 630 -3.76 2.73 23.56
CA ASP A 630 -4.54 3.00 24.78
C ASP A 630 -3.68 3.05 26.05
N ARG A 631 -2.57 2.31 26.04
CA ARG A 631 -1.58 2.29 27.13
C ARG A 631 -0.94 3.67 27.39
N LEU A 632 -1.02 4.60 26.44
CA LEU A 632 -0.47 5.96 26.51
C LEU A 632 -1.56 7.02 26.66
N ALA A 633 -2.85 6.64 26.79
CA ALA A 633 -3.96 7.58 26.87
C ALA A 633 -3.75 8.61 27.99
N ASP A 634 -3.42 8.14 29.19
CA ASP A 634 -3.24 8.98 30.39
C ASP A 634 -1.79 9.46 30.61
N MET A 635 -0.87 9.18 29.67
CA MET A 635 0.55 9.53 29.82
C MET A 635 0.94 10.77 29.03
N PRO A 636 1.81 11.66 29.52
CA PRO A 636 2.47 12.65 28.69
C PRO A 636 3.27 11.96 27.57
N VAL A 637 3.10 12.40 26.32
CA VAL A 637 3.77 11.80 25.14
C VAL A 637 4.57 12.85 24.38
N LEU A 638 5.87 12.60 24.20
CA LEU A 638 6.76 13.38 23.35
C LEU A 638 7.09 12.59 22.08
N ILE A 639 6.75 13.12 20.91
CA ILE A 639 6.98 12.49 19.61
C ILE A 639 8.09 13.25 18.88
N LEU A 640 9.12 12.54 18.42
CA LEU A 640 10.28 13.11 17.75
C LEU A 640 10.33 12.64 16.29
N ASP A 641 9.88 13.46 15.33
CA ASP A 641 10.00 13.12 13.90
C ASP A 641 9.97 14.39 13.04
N GLY A 642 10.99 14.58 12.20
CA GLY A 642 11.10 15.74 11.31
C GLY A 642 10.18 15.71 10.09
N THR A 643 9.56 14.57 9.80
CA THR A 643 8.73 14.27 8.63
C THR A 643 7.30 13.86 8.99
N ALA A 644 6.97 13.79 10.28
CA ALA A 644 5.62 13.46 10.70
C ALA A 644 4.62 14.56 10.30
N GLU A 645 3.44 14.13 9.87
CA GLU A 645 2.30 14.98 9.58
C GLU A 645 1.40 15.08 10.82
N ALA A 646 1.27 16.29 11.37
CA ALA A 646 0.54 16.53 12.61
C ALA A 646 -0.93 16.13 12.49
N ASP A 647 -1.57 16.39 11.36
CA ASP A 647 -2.99 16.05 11.13
C ASP A 647 -3.25 14.55 11.13
N LEU A 648 -2.29 13.74 10.68
CA LEU A 648 -2.42 12.29 10.74
C LEU A 648 -2.26 11.78 12.19
N LEU A 649 -1.34 12.35 12.96
CA LEU A 649 -1.18 12.00 14.37
C LEU A 649 -2.32 12.51 15.25
N ARG A 650 -3.00 13.59 14.86
CA ARG A 650 -4.24 14.06 15.51
C ARG A 650 -5.40 13.07 15.39
N ARG A 651 -5.37 12.15 14.42
CA ARG A 651 -6.31 11.01 14.36
C ARG A 651 -6.08 10.00 15.49
N ILE A 652 -4.90 10.01 16.12
CA ILE A 652 -4.57 9.19 17.29
C ILE A 652 -4.75 10.00 18.58
N TRP A 653 -4.18 11.21 18.63
CA TRP A 653 -4.22 12.13 19.77
C TRP A 653 -4.82 13.47 19.34
N PRO A 654 -6.15 13.65 19.45
CA PRO A 654 -6.82 14.90 19.05
C PRO A 654 -6.23 16.17 19.69
N GLU A 655 -5.69 16.03 20.90
CA GLU A 655 -5.05 17.07 21.71
C GLU A 655 -3.58 17.37 21.34
N LEU A 656 -3.05 16.78 20.26
CA LEU A 656 -1.65 16.90 19.86
C LEU A 656 -1.22 18.35 19.56
N GLU A 657 -0.30 18.85 20.37
CA GLU A 657 0.50 20.05 20.13
C GLU A 657 1.63 19.71 19.13
N ALA A 658 1.92 20.60 18.17
CA ALA A 658 3.01 20.40 17.23
C ALA A 658 3.90 21.66 17.20
N VAL A 659 5.21 21.45 17.32
CA VAL A 659 6.23 22.48 17.21
C VAL A 659 7.15 22.15 16.05
N GLU A 660 7.30 23.08 15.13
CA GLU A 660 8.24 22.96 14.02
C GLU A 660 9.51 23.75 14.31
N ILE A 661 10.66 23.08 14.11
CA ILE A 661 11.99 23.66 14.26
C ILE A 661 12.70 23.51 12.91
N SER A 662 12.50 24.50 12.05
CA SER A 662 13.05 24.54 10.70
C SER A 662 14.47 25.12 10.74
N VAL A 663 15.45 24.32 10.34
CA VAL A 663 16.84 24.75 10.17
C VAL A 663 17.02 25.24 8.74
N LYS A 664 17.80 26.30 8.55
CA LYS A 664 18.22 26.71 7.21
C LYS A 664 18.95 25.57 6.51
N ARG A 665 18.34 25.01 5.44
CA ARG A 665 18.94 23.92 4.66
C ARG A 665 20.05 24.48 3.77
N ASN A 666 21.28 24.01 3.98
CA ASN A 666 22.43 24.34 3.13
C ASN A 666 22.65 23.25 2.07
N ALA A 667 21.62 22.99 1.26
CA ALA A 667 21.68 21.95 0.22
C ALA A 667 21.00 22.45 -1.05
N ARG A 668 21.62 22.19 -2.20
CA ARG A 668 20.99 22.38 -3.51
C ARG A 668 20.37 21.08 -3.97
N VAL A 669 19.05 21.04 -4.09
CA VAL A 669 18.35 19.88 -4.66
C VAL A 669 18.18 20.10 -6.16
N VAL A 670 18.52 19.09 -6.95
CA VAL A 670 18.30 19.09 -8.41
C VAL A 670 17.50 17.85 -8.76
N GLN A 671 16.27 18.03 -9.23
CA GLN A 671 15.41 16.94 -9.66
C GLN A 671 15.60 16.67 -11.15
N VAL A 672 15.97 15.44 -11.48
CA VAL A 672 16.06 14.92 -12.86
C VAL A 672 14.84 14.05 -13.15
N TRP A 673 14.22 14.22 -14.30
CA TRP A 673 12.83 13.79 -14.53
C TRP A 673 12.53 13.36 -15.98
N ASP A 674 13.51 13.48 -16.87
CA ASP A 674 13.48 12.99 -18.25
C ASP A 674 13.35 11.46 -18.32
N THR A 675 13.72 10.77 -17.24
CA THR A 675 13.71 9.32 -17.12
C THR A 675 13.02 8.89 -15.83
N ALA A 676 11.85 8.26 -15.94
CA ALA A 676 11.20 7.63 -14.79
C ALA A 676 12.05 6.44 -14.27
N CYS A 677 12.79 6.63 -13.19
CA CYS A 677 13.53 5.58 -12.48
C CYS A 677 12.60 4.69 -11.63
N SER A 678 11.53 4.14 -12.24
CA SER A 678 10.62 3.22 -11.57
C SER A 678 11.27 1.87 -11.31
N HIS A 679 10.81 1.13 -10.30
CA HIS A 679 11.30 -0.24 -10.01
C HIS A 679 11.32 -1.11 -11.27
N LYS A 680 10.23 -1.14 -12.04
CA LYS A 680 10.12 -1.92 -13.29
C LYS A 680 11.16 -1.52 -14.33
N LYS A 681 11.53 -0.24 -14.44
CA LYS A 681 12.53 0.23 -15.41
C LYS A 681 13.95 -0.05 -14.94
N LEU A 682 14.22 0.13 -13.65
CA LEU A 682 15.50 -0.18 -13.02
C LEU A 682 15.81 -1.69 -13.07
N ASP A 683 14.77 -2.53 -12.92
CA ASP A 683 14.91 -3.99 -12.95
C ASP A 683 14.84 -4.56 -14.39
N GLY A 684 14.10 -3.91 -15.30
CA GLY A 684 13.84 -4.43 -16.66
C GLY A 684 14.88 -4.08 -17.74
N ASN A 685 15.69 -3.03 -17.55
CA ASN A 685 16.81 -2.70 -18.45
C ASN A 685 18.04 -2.23 -17.64
N PRO A 686 18.61 -3.13 -16.81
CA PRO A 686 19.53 -2.75 -15.76
C PRO A 686 20.82 -2.12 -16.27
N HIS A 687 21.39 -2.60 -17.38
CA HIS A 687 22.72 -2.18 -17.83
C HIS A 687 22.78 -0.71 -18.26
N LYS A 688 21.94 -0.29 -19.22
CA LYS A 688 22.02 1.07 -19.78
C LYS A 688 21.72 2.19 -18.78
N LEU A 689 20.78 1.97 -17.86
CA LEU A 689 20.40 3.00 -16.89
C LEU A 689 21.36 3.04 -15.70
N ARG A 690 21.84 1.87 -15.23
CA ARG A 690 22.87 1.83 -14.18
C ARG A 690 24.17 2.45 -14.63
N GLU A 691 24.66 2.12 -15.83
CA GLU A 691 25.90 2.69 -16.37
C GLU A 691 25.82 4.22 -16.48
N ARG A 692 24.67 4.76 -16.94
CA ARG A 692 24.46 6.22 -16.99
C ARG A 692 24.47 6.87 -15.61
N ILE A 693 23.80 6.26 -14.63
CA ILE A 693 23.77 6.77 -13.25
C ILE A 693 25.15 6.66 -12.60
N GLN A 694 25.86 5.57 -12.83
CA GLN A 694 27.23 5.36 -12.36
C GLN A 694 28.17 6.42 -12.95
N HIS A 695 28.15 6.60 -14.27
CA HIS A 695 28.99 7.60 -14.93
C HIS A 695 28.69 9.02 -14.44
N PHE A 696 27.41 9.35 -14.23
CA PHE A 696 27.01 10.62 -13.64
C PHE A 696 27.55 10.78 -12.21
N ALA A 697 27.36 9.78 -11.34
CA ALA A 697 27.84 9.80 -9.97
C ALA A 697 29.38 9.92 -9.90
N GLU A 698 30.09 9.18 -10.75
CA GLU A 698 31.56 9.23 -10.85
C GLU A 698 32.09 10.56 -11.40
N SER A 699 31.26 11.33 -12.14
CA SER A 699 31.61 12.66 -12.63
C SER A 699 31.49 13.76 -11.57
N LEU A 700 30.80 13.50 -10.45
CA LEU A 700 30.62 14.48 -9.38
C LEU A 700 31.89 14.60 -8.51
N PRO A 701 32.29 15.82 -8.12
CA PRO A 701 33.49 16.04 -7.32
C PRO A 701 33.31 15.52 -5.88
N GLY A 702 34.40 15.09 -5.25
CA GLY A 702 34.39 14.62 -3.86
C GLY A 702 33.80 13.22 -3.68
N ARG A 703 33.49 12.87 -2.42
CA ARG A 703 32.78 11.62 -2.10
C ARG A 703 31.32 11.89 -1.83
N GLY A 704 30.45 11.07 -2.43
CA GLY A 704 29.01 11.21 -2.27
C GLY A 704 28.30 9.94 -1.84
N ALA A 705 26.98 9.93 -2.05
CA ALA A 705 26.12 8.79 -1.79
C ALA A 705 25.15 8.55 -2.95
N VAL A 706 24.90 7.29 -3.31
CA VAL A 706 23.83 6.88 -4.22
C VAL A 706 22.79 6.07 -3.47
N ILE A 707 21.55 6.52 -3.54
CA ILE A 707 20.44 5.98 -2.77
C ILE A 707 19.36 5.47 -3.72
N GLY A 708 18.86 4.25 -3.54
CA GLY A 708 17.82 3.71 -4.43
C GLY A 708 17.08 2.48 -3.90
N PRO A 709 16.29 1.78 -4.74
CA PRO A 709 15.67 0.51 -4.40
C PRO A 709 16.71 -0.57 -4.11
N LYS A 710 16.37 -1.51 -3.22
CA LYS A 710 17.27 -2.62 -2.85
C LYS A 710 17.75 -3.43 -4.06
N SER A 711 16.84 -3.77 -4.99
CA SER A 711 17.16 -4.53 -6.21
C SER A 711 18.14 -3.80 -7.15
N PHE A 712 18.11 -2.47 -7.14
CA PHE A 712 19.05 -1.64 -7.89
C PHE A 712 20.42 -1.59 -7.20
N ILE A 713 20.42 -1.29 -5.90
CA ILE A 713 21.64 -1.07 -5.11
C ILE A 713 22.49 -2.33 -4.98
N GLU A 714 21.88 -3.51 -4.84
CA GLU A 714 22.61 -4.79 -4.74
C GLU A 714 23.51 -5.09 -5.95
N GLN A 715 23.25 -4.43 -7.08
CA GLN A 715 23.96 -4.63 -8.33
C GLN A 715 24.56 -3.31 -8.87
N PHE A 716 24.65 -2.28 -8.01
CA PHE A 716 25.19 -0.97 -8.34
C PHE A 716 26.51 -0.76 -7.61
N ASN A 717 27.52 -0.30 -8.33
CA ASN A 717 28.83 0.02 -7.78
C ASN A 717 29.26 1.40 -8.27
N CYS A 718 29.93 2.16 -7.41
CA CYS A 718 30.40 3.51 -7.73
C CYS A 718 31.70 3.78 -6.97
N ASN A 719 32.73 4.25 -7.66
CA ASN A 719 34.07 4.35 -7.06
C ASN A 719 34.22 5.53 -6.07
N ASN A 720 33.43 6.60 -6.25
CA ASN A 720 33.48 7.82 -5.43
C ASN A 720 32.23 8.01 -4.57
N ALA A 721 31.41 6.96 -4.37
CA ALA A 721 30.18 7.09 -3.58
C ALA A 721 29.85 5.86 -2.75
N GLU A 722 29.33 6.10 -1.55
CA GLU A 722 28.68 5.06 -0.76
C GLU A 722 27.31 4.72 -1.37
N VAL A 723 26.88 3.47 -1.23
CA VAL A 723 25.59 3.01 -1.76
C VAL A 723 24.68 2.58 -0.64
N ALA A 724 23.44 3.04 -0.67
CA ALA A 724 22.44 2.68 0.34
C ALA A 724 21.07 2.48 -0.31
N HIS A 725 20.27 1.57 0.24
CA HIS A 725 18.90 1.39 -0.24
C HIS A 725 17.89 2.08 0.68
N PHE A 726 16.75 2.52 0.14
CA PHE A 726 15.71 3.26 0.87
C PHE A 726 15.31 2.62 2.22
N GLY A 727 15.21 1.28 2.26
CA GLY A 727 14.87 0.53 3.47
C GLY A 727 15.93 0.46 4.58
N ASN A 728 17.16 0.98 4.38
CA ASN A 728 18.25 0.93 5.36
C ASN A 728 18.93 2.32 5.55
N LEU A 729 18.19 3.41 5.33
CA LEU A 729 18.67 4.78 5.57
C LEU A 729 18.42 5.26 7.00
N ARG A 730 17.40 4.73 7.68
CA ARG A 730 16.98 5.22 8.99
C ARG A 730 17.95 4.76 10.08
N GLY A 731 18.50 5.71 10.83
CA GLY A 731 19.37 5.47 11.98
C GLY A 731 20.78 5.00 11.64
N VAL A 732 21.26 5.24 10.42
CA VAL A 732 22.64 4.90 10.01
C VAL A 732 23.39 6.17 9.65
N ASP A 733 24.42 6.51 10.43
CA ASP A 733 25.31 7.65 10.20
C ASP A 733 26.31 7.44 9.04
N ALA A 734 26.14 6.37 8.24
CA ALA A 734 27.06 6.00 7.18
C ALA A 734 27.28 7.15 6.18
N LEU A 735 26.20 7.85 5.82
CA LEU A 735 26.24 8.88 4.78
C LEU A 735 26.57 10.29 5.31
N LYS A 736 26.95 10.45 6.58
CA LYS A 736 27.14 11.79 7.21
C LYS A 736 28.26 12.63 6.59
N HIS A 737 29.18 11.99 5.89
CA HIS A 737 30.34 12.63 5.25
C HIS A 737 30.17 12.79 3.74
N ALA A 738 29.00 12.44 3.17
CA ALA A 738 28.73 12.60 1.75
C ALA A 738 28.54 14.09 1.41
N GLU A 739 29.33 14.61 0.46
CA GLU A 739 29.26 15.99 -0.01
C GLU A 739 28.10 16.22 -1.00
N TRP A 740 27.65 15.15 -1.66
CA TRP A 740 26.51 15.12 -2.55
C TRP A 740 25.74 13.80 -2.44
N GLY A 741 24.46 13.82 -2.83
CA GLY A 741 23.60 12.64 -2.84
C GLY A 741 22.83 12.50 -4.16
N VAL A 742 22.82 11.30 -4.74
CA VAL A 742 22.01 10.94 -5.92
C VAL A 742 20.90 9.99 -5.49
N ILE A 743 19.65 10.44 -5.58
CA ILE A 743 18.47 9.64 -5.25
C ILE A 743 17.88 9.06 -6.53
N VAL A 744 17.92 7.74 -6.66
CA VAL A 744 17.44 6.99 -7.83
C VAL A 744 16.07 6.41 -7.54
N GLY A 745 15.05 6.95 -8.21
CA GLY A 745 13.66 6.51 -8.02
C GLY A 745 12.98 7.19 -6.82
N ARG A 746 11.83 6.65 -6.40
CA ARG A 746 11.05 7.16 -5.26
C ARG A 746 10.65 6.02 -4.35
N ASN A 747 10.80 6.20 -3.04
CA ASN A 747 10.26 5.30 -2.03
C ASN A 747 8.84 5.72 -1.65
N GLN A 748 7.90 5.53 -2.57
CA GLN A 748 6.48 5.79 -2.31
C GLN A 748 5.76 4.48 -2.03
N PRO A 749 4.87 4.42 -1.02
CA PRO A 749 4.02 3.26 -0.83
C PRO A 749 3.21 3.03 -2.11
N PRO A 750 3.02 1.78 -2.54
CA PRO A 750 2.14 1.50 -3.66
C PRO A 750 0.75 2.04 -3.33
N PRO A 751 -0.01 2.56 -4.29
CA PRO A 751 -1.13 3.39 -3.88
C PRO A 751 -2.28 2.59 -3.22
N HIS A 752 -2.37 1.26 -3.37
CA HIS A 752 -3.22 0.41 -2.51
C HIS A 752 -2.82 0.41 -1.02
N ALA A 753 -1.52 0.55 -0.70
CA ALA A 753 -1.04 0.66 0.67
C ALA A 753 -1.34 2.06 1.22
N ALA A 754 -1.26 3.10 0.40
CA ALA A 754 -1.70 4.45 0.78
C ALA A 754 -3.22 4.48 1.04
N GLU A 755 -4.02 3.83 0.20
CA GLU A 755 -5.46 3.67 0.43
C GLU A 755 -5.74 2.90 1.72
N ALA A 756 -5.01 1.82 2.02
CA ALA A 756 -5.17 1.09 3.28
C ALA A 756 -4.87 1.97 4.50
N VAL A 757 -3.84 2.81 4.43
CA VAL A 757 -3.51 3.80 5.47
C VAL A 757 -4.67 4.80 5.64
N ALA A 758 -5.18 5.38 4.54
CA ALA A 758 -6.30 6.32 4.59
C ALA A 758 -7.57 5.67 5.17
N ARG A 759 -7.91 4.45 4.75
CA ARG A 759 -9.05 3.67 5.25
C ARG A 759 -8.92 3.35 6.75
N ALA A 760 -7.71 3.10 7.24
CA ALA A 760 -7.47 2.85 8.65
C ALA A 760 -7.55 4.10 9.52
N LEU A 761 -7.08 5.25 9.01
CA LEU A 761 -7.06 6.54 9.72
C LEU A 761 -8.42 7.24 9.73
N ALA A 762 -9.20 7.06 8.67
CA ALA A 762 -10.45 7.75 8.42
C ALA A 762 -11.54 6.75 7.97
N PRO A 763 -11.82 5.69 8.75
CA PRO A 763 -12.76 4.65 8.34
C PRO A 763 -14.19 5.17 8.21
N HIS A 764 -14.54 6.26 8.89
CA HIS A 764 -15.89 6.83 8.88
C HIS A 764 -16.06 8.02 7.93
N ASP A 765 -14.96 8.52 7.37
CA ASP A 765 -14.99 9.69 6.49
C ASP A 765 -15.33 9.24 5.06
N PHE A 766 -15.90 10.13 4.26
CA PHE A 766 -16.00 9.91 2.82
C PHE A 766 -14.61 10.01 2.19
N LEU A 767 -14.08 8.89 1.70
CA LEU A 767 -12.78 8.83 1.05
C LEU A 767 -12.96 8.67 -0.46
N ALA A 768 -12.52 9.67 -1.23
CA ALA A 768 -12.47 9.60 -2.70
C ALA A 768 -11.27 8.75 -3.15
N LEU A 769 -11.34 7.43 -2.94
CA LEU A 769 -10.27 6.50 -3.29
C LEU A 769 -10.41 6.08 -4.77
N GLY A 770 -9.30 6.05 -5.49
CA GLY A 770 -9.28 6.04 -6.95
C GLY A 770 -9.75 4.73 -7.62
N GLY A 771 -10.01 3.67 -6.86
CA GLY A 771 -10.52 2.38 -7.38
C GLY A 771 -9.69 1.76 -8.51
N GLY A 772 -8.49 2.28 -8.77
CA GLY A 772 -7.78 2.17 -10.05
C GLY A 772 -6.84 0.98 -10.15
N TYR A 773 -7.18 -0.16 -9.55
CA TYR A 773 -6.38 -1.39 -9.68
C TYR A 773 -7.20 -2.51 -10.31
N GLN A 774 -7.59 -2.30 -11.57
CA GLN A 774 -7.93 -3.39 -12.49
C GLN A 774 -7.05 -3.31 -13.74
#